data_AF-A0A2E5ZPM9-F1
#
_entry.id   AF-A0A2E5ZPM9-F1
#
_cell.length_a   1.000
_cell.length_b   1.000
_cell.length_c   1.000
_cell.angle_alpha   90.00
_cell.angle_beta   90.00
_cell.angle_gamma   90.00
#
_symmetry.space_group_name_H-M   'P 1'
#
loop_
_entity.id
_entity.type
_entity.pdbx_description
1 polymer ?
#
loop_
_entity_poly.entity_id
_entity_poly.type
_entity_poly.pdbx_seq_one_letter_code
_entity_poly.pdbx_strand_id
1 'polypeptide(L)'
;MKLIFQKYILSLLLIWPIVVCGQTNAWKSYYSYKNISICTISNQTIVAAAENALFLFDTSKGTSETITTVEGLSGDNISALAAYGNVILIGHENGLLAQIDINTKKIMFESGITRSNIISAEKKQINHIQLVDNIAYLSTGFGIVEVNPDTLEFGDSYYFGPTNSTLKVNQVFIFENALHAATNQGLFKTNQANQNKLEFSSWDQIAEGKWAYLWAQDNSLFAAKDEGSSLSFFQLSNTVQKRATFPGLLKNIFPYENGVLITVSNRVYDTDKSFVGTQTLGDLDGLKPNTFNFAVNLNGKKWIGTSSEGLIRYVNEDNFDLISPQGPLLNSIFDIENLINELWIAHGDYNMFYNPYPLEKYGISRYVENQWENIPNNQLFNADSFVRVVAHPTEIGTLYICSYHGGIVYLQDNSPVMLWDQTNSGLESLTFDGPDYISIRVRDVLVDESANLWSLTGFVKKGLKKRTLSGQWTTYDLSDTVLDYKQEAGYSNLELYNNKILFFGSVNSGLIGVDISQSPTQMKRIMGGDMGLPSDDIRSIRLDKDNRLWVGTKDGLAVLYAPNRFFEDDTQLRSVVISDGGNLRELLSGQLISDIEVDGNNQKWISTTSSGVFLISPDGSQILQHFTKQNSPLPTSSVKTIGIDNATGEVYFGTLNGMVSFQGDAYAESESLSDANVFPNPVRPNFLGNVVIRGLQQNTRVKITDVAGNLVYDTTSEGGSISWNLRSFSGLRVRSGVYLIFITSKDGLDSAVKKLMVIN
;
A
#
# COMPACT_ATOMS: atom_id res chain seq x y z
N MET A 1 -39.10 -27.99 47.77
CA MET A 1 -40.01 -28.62 46.77
C MET A 1 -39.85 -27.84 45.47
N LYS A 2 -39.35 -28.54 44.44
CA LYS A 2 -39.23 -28.17 43.00
C LYS A 2 -38.28 -27.05 42.54
N LEU A 3 -37.12 -27.53 42.06
CA LEU A 3 -36.28 -26.98 40.99
C LEU A 3 -37.08 -26.53 39.75
N ILE A 4 -36.65 -25.45 39.09
CA ILE A 4 -36.61 -25.34 37.63
C ILE A 4 -35.34 -24.58 37.21
N PHE A 5 -34.46 -25.29 36.51
CA PHE A 5 -33.27 -24.81 35.81
C PHE A 5 -33.66 -23.91 34.62
N GLN A 6 -33.09 -22.71 34.51
CA GLN A 6 -32.98 -21.99 33.24
C GLN A 6 -31.59 -22.23 32.66
N LYS A 7 -31.55 -22.99 31.55
CA LYS A 7 -30.35 -23.21 30.74
C LYS A 7 -30.01 -21.91 29.99
N TYR A 8 -28.89 -21.29 30.35
CA TYR A 8 -28.18 -20.38 29.46
C TYR A 8 -27.41 -21.23 28.45
N ILE A 9 -27.84 -21.22 27.19
CA ILE A 9 -27.07 -21.77 26.08
C ILE A 9 -26.02 -20.72 25.72
N LEU A 10 -24.80 -20.91 26.23
CA LEU A 10 -23.61 -20.22 25.75
C LEU A 10 -23.28 -20.79 24.36
N SER A 11 -23.62 -20.07 23.30
CA SER A 11 -23.12 -20.36 21.96
C SER A 11 -21.66 -19.94 21.89
N LEU A 12 -20.74 -20.85 22.21
CA LEU A 12 -19.34 -20.75 21.84
C LEU A 12 -19.23 -20.81 20.30
N LEU A 13 -19.18 -19.64 19.66
CA LEU A 13 -18.66 -19.51 18.31
C LEU A 13 -17.14 -19.74 18.36
N LEU A 14 -16.74 -21.00 18.26
CA LEU A 14 -15.39 -21.39 17.88
C LEU A 14 -15.18 -20.95 16.42
N ILE A 15 -14.75 -19.71 16.25
CA ILE A 15 -14.19 -19.24 14.98
C ILE A 15 -12.81 -19.90 14.89
N TRP A 16 -12.74 -21.07 14.28
CA TRP A 16 -11.47 -21.59 13.78
C TRP A 16 -10.97 -20.62 12.70
N PRO A 17 -9.70 -20.16 12.76
CA PRO A 17 -9.10 -19.54 11.61
C PRO A 17 -8.98 -20.64 10.56
N ILE A 18 -9.90 -20.65 9.60
CA ILE A 18 -9.68 -21.36 8.34
C ILE A 18 -8.53 -20.60 7.70
N VAL A 19 -7.31 -21.10 7.87
CA VAL A 19 -6.19 -20.70 7.02
C VAL A 19 -6.59 -21.16 5.62
N VAL A 20 -7.07 -20.21 4.81
CA VAL A 20 -7.39 -20.43 3.39
C VAL A 20 -6.07 -20.58 2.65
N CYS A 21 -5.46 -21.75 2.77
CA CYS A 21 -4.19 -22.09 2.12
C CYS A 21 -4.33 -22.28 0.59
N GLY A 22 -5.46 -21.87 0.00
CA GLY A 22 -5.77 -21.99 -1.42
C GLY A 22 -5.91 -20.67 -2.18
N GLN A 23 -5.77 -19.51 -1.51
CA GLN A 23 -5.93 -18.20 -2.14
C GLN A 23 -4.61 -17.55 -2.58
N THR A 24 -3.43 -18.04 -2.17
CA THR A 24 -2.15 -17.37 -2.44
C THR A 24 -1.83 -17.26 -3.94
N ASN A 25 -2.24 -18.22 -4.77
CA ASN A 25 -1.97 -18.20 -6.22
C ASN A 25 -2.73 -17.10 -6.98
N ALA A 26 -3.74 -16.46 -6.37
CA ALA A 26 -4.50 -15.39 -7.00
C ALA A 26 -3.90 -14.00 -6.72
N TRP A 27 -2.89 -13.89 -5.84
CA TRP A 27 -2.33 -12.61 -5.44
C TRP A 27 -0.88 -12.45 -5.88
N LYS A 28 -0.48 -11.23 -6.22
CA LYS A 28 0.91 -10.84 -6.46
C LYS A 28 1.26 -9.58 -5.66
N SER A 29 2.54 -9.39 -5.36
CA SER A 29 3.04 -8.29 -4.54
C SER A 29 3.98 -7.38 -5.33
N TYR A 30 3.89 -6.07 -5.09
CA TYR A 30 4.67 -5.03 -5.77
C TYR A 30 5.17 -4.01 -4.74
N TYR A 31 6.26 -4.35 -4.05
CA TYR A 31 6.85 -3.55 -2.97
C TYR A 31 8.15 -2.87 -3.42
N SER A 32 8.45 -1.71 -2.84
CA SER A 32 9.73 -1.03 -3.02
C SER A 32 10.81 -1.68 -2.16
N TYR A 33 12.00 -1.79 -2.75
CA TYR A 33 13.23 -2.25 -2.08
C TYR A 33 14.33 -1.18 -2.14
N LYS A 34 13.93 0.09 -2.24
CA LYS A 34 14.82 1.26 -2.30
C LYS A 34 15.24 1.76 -0.92
N ASN A 35 14.34 1.73 0.06
CA ASN A 35 14.65 2.08 1.45
C ASN A 35 14.86 0.81 2.27
N ILE A 36 16.12 0.47 2.58
CA ILE A 36 16.45 -0.69 3.41
C ILE A 36 16.78 -0.20 4.82
N SER A 37 15.84 -0.40 5.75
CA SER A 37 15.86 0.23 7.07
C SER A 37 16.73 -0.51 8.09
N ILE A 38 16.71 -1.84 8.07
CA ILE A 38 17.42 -2.69 9.02
C ILE A 38 17.82 -4.02 8.37
N CYS A 39 18.87 -4.65 8.88
CA CYS A 39 19.23 -6.01 8.49
C CYS A 39 19.65 -6.86 9.69
N THR A 40 19.66 -8.17 9.46
CA THR A 40 20.35 -9.14 10.30
C THR A 40 21.02 -10.18 9.41
N ILE A 41 21.94 -10.96 9.99
CA ILE A 41 22.66 -12.02 9.28
C ILE A 41 22.22 -13.36 9.85
N SER A 42 21.76 -14.26 8.98
CA SER A 42 21.51 -15.66 9.32
C SER A 42 22.44 -16.54 8.48
N ASN A 43 23.46 -17.12 9.10
CA ASN A 43 24.49 -17.91 8.41
C ASN A 43 25.16 -17.13 7.26
N GLN A 44 24.92 -17.53 6.01
CA GLN A 44 25.43 -16.87 4.79
C GLN A 44 24.37 -16.00 4.10
N THR A 45 23.25 -15.71 4.77
CA THR A 45 22.12 -14.97 4.22
C THR A 45 22.01 -13.60 4.88
N ILE A 46 21.97 -12.55 4.07
CA ILE A 46 21.58 -11.22 4.52
C ILE A 46 20.04 -11.18 4.54
N VAL A 47 19.46 -10.93 5.69
CA VAL A 47 18.02 -10.69 5.85
C VAL A 47 17.84 -9.18 5.97
N ALA A 48 17.22 -8.56 4.98
CA ALA A 48 17.06 -7.12 4.90
C ALA A 48 15.57 -6.75 4.93
N ALA A 49 15.22 -5.77 5.76
CA ALA A 49 13.89 -5.17 5.74
C ALA A 49 13.86 -3.94 4.85
N ALA A 50 12.92 -3.94 3.91
CA ALA A 50 12.51 -2.78 3.14
C ALA A 50 11.18 -2.27 3.69
N GLU A 51 11.26 -1.45 4.74
CA GLU A 51 10.12 -0.94 5.50
C GLU A 51 9.24 -2.06 6.07
N ASN A 52 8.23 -2.52 5.34
CA ASN A 52 7.27 -3.54 5.75
C ASN A 52 7.35 -4.86 4.93
N ALA A 53 8.37 -4.98 4.07
CA ALA A 53 8.71 -6.22 3.36
C ALA A 53 10.10 -6.71 3.74
N LEU A 54 10.37 -8.00 3.53
CA LEU A 54 11.70 -8.60 3.68
C LEU A 54 12.21 -9.10 2.34
N PHE A 55 13.53 -9.05 2.17
CA PHE A 55 14.19 -9.94 1.22
C PHE A 55 15.41 -10.61 1.85
N LEU A 56 15.66 -11.84 1.42
CA LEU A 56 16.73 -12.71 1.89
C LEU A 56 17.70 -12.89 0.73
N PHE A 57 18.95 -12.50 0.91
CA PHE A 57 20.00 -12.66 -0.09
C PHE A 57 21.04 -13.69 0.36
N ASP A 58 21.05 -14.86 -0.29
CA ASP A 58 22.01 -15.93 -0.05
C ASP A 58 23.35 -15.56 -0.71
N THR A 59 24.34 -15.19 0.11
CA THR A 59 25.65 -14.74 -0.39
C THR A 59 26.48 -15.83 -1.04
N SER A 60 26.14 -17.11 -0.81
CA SER A 60 26.81 -18.26 -1.42
C SER A 60 26.30 -18.57 -2.83
N LYS A 61 25.00 -18.36 -3.05
CA LYS A 61 24.33 -18.64 -4.34
C LYS A 61 24.14 -17.39 -5.20
N GLY A 62 24.18 -16.21 -4.59
CA GLY A 62 23.86 -14.95 -5.27
C GLY A 62 22.37 -14.82 -5.61
N THR A 63 21.49 -15.49 -4.87
CA THR A 63 20.05 -15.51 -5.12
C THR A 63 19.30 -14.71 -4.06
N SER A 64 18.27 -13.97 -4.48
CA SER A 64 17.35 -13.27 -3.59
C SER A 64 15.96 -13.94 -3.55
N GLU A 65 15.31 -13.84 -2.41
CA GLU A 65 13.92 -14.23 -2.22
C GLU A 65 13.19 -13.16 -1.39
N THR A 66 11.94 -12.86 -1.73
CA THR A 66 11.13 -11.87 -1.03
C THR A 66 10.11 -12.55 -0.11
N ILE A 67 9.79 -11.88 1.00
CA ILE A 67 8.67 -12.23 1.87
C ILE A 67 7.86 -10.96 2.05
N THR A 68 6.60 -11.00 1.66
CA THR A 68 5.63 -9.90 1.67
C THR A 68 4.33 -10.36 2.33
N THR A 69 3.27 -9.55 2.27
CA THR A 69 1.94 -9.95 2.74
C THR A 69 1.36 -11.13 1.97
N VAL A 70 1.79 -11.36 0.72
CA VAL A 70 1.38 -12.54 -0.09
C VAL A 70 1.93 -13.83 0.52
N GLU A 71 3.15 -13.79 1.07
CA GLU A 71 3.74 -14.89 1.84
C GLU A 71 3.24 -14.92 3.30
N GLY A 72 2.44 -13.94 3.72
CA GLY A 72 1.79 -13.90 5.04
C GLY A 72 2.41 -12.93 6.05
N LEU A 73 3.31 -12.02 5.65
CA LEU A 73 3.73 -10.91 6.52
C LEU A 73 2.53 -10.02 6.86
N SER A 74 2.65 -9.28 7.97
CA SER A 74 1.60 -8.39 8.45
C SER A 74 1.36 -7.16 7.57
N GLY A 75 2.37 -6.70 6.82
CA GLY A 75 2.34 -5.40 6.13
C GLY A 75 2.57 -4.19 7.04
N ASP A 76 2.88 -4.42 8.32
CA ASP A 76 3.28 -3.37 9.27
C ASP A 76 4.78 -3.05 9.14
N ASN A 77 5.17 -1.81 9.47
CA ASN A 77 6.57 -1.39 9.40
C ASN A 77 7.45 -2.18 10.39
N ILE A 78 8.55 -2.71 9.87
CA ILE A 78 9.54 -3.48 10.63
C ILE A 78 10.54 -2.50 11.26
N SER A 79 10.69 -2.60 12.58
CA SER A 79 11.57 -1.75 13.39
C SER A 79 12.71 -2.50 14.07
N ALA A 80 12.65 -3.82 14.17
CA ALA A 80 13.71 -4.64 14.74
C ALA A 80 13.79 -6.01 14.06
N LEU A 81 15.01 -6.53 13.88
CA LEU A 81 15.28 -7.88 13.36
C LEU A 81 16.32 -8.58 14.23
N ALA A 82 16.11 -9.87 14.48
CA ALA A 82 17.12 -10.76 15.05
C ALA A 82 17.01 -12.15 14.43
N ALA A 83 18.15 -12.76 14.09
CA ALA A 83 18.19 -14.13 13.60
C ALA A 83 18.81 -15.07 14.63
N TYR A 84 18.26 -16.29 14.73
CA TYR A 84 18.88 -17.40 15.46
C TYR A 84 18.58 -18.71 14.75
N GLY A 85 19.64 -19.46 14.41
CA GLY A 85 19.50 -20.63 13.55
C GLY A 85 18.80 -20.29 12.22
N ASN A 86 17.68 -20.97 11.94
CA ASN A 86 16.87 -20.74 10.74
C ASN A 86 15.63 -19.88 11.01
N VAL A 87 15.58 -19.18 12.15
CA VAL A 87 14.47 -18.35 12.56
C VAL A 87 14.85 -16.87 12.52
N ILE A 88 13.91 -16.04 12.08
CA ILE A 88 13.96 -14.58 12.17
C ILE A 88 12.86 -14.12 13.13
N LEU A 89 13.21 -13.35 14.15
CA LEU A 89 12.27 -12.55 14.93
C LEU A 89 12.18 -11.14 14.35
N ILE A 90 10.96 -10.63 14.30
CA ILE A 90 10.61 -9.35 13.70
C ILE A 90 9.82 -8.54 14.71
N GLY A 91 10.34 -7.38 15.09
CA GLY A 91 9.62 -6.38 15.86
C GLY A 91 9.09 -5.29 14.95
N HIS A 92 7.88 -4.81 15.22
CA HIS A 92 7.22 -3.77 14.43
C HIS A 92 7.02 -2.47 15.23
N GLU A 93 6.80 -1.37 14.51
CA GLU A 93 6.55 -0.04 15.10
C GLU A 93 5.30 0.01 15.99
N ASN A 94 4.31 -0.83 15.68
CA ASN A 94 3.06 -0.96 16.45
C ASN A 94 3.15 -1.98 17.61
N GLY A 95 4.34 -2.54 17.85
CA GLY A 95 4.59 -3.56 18.89
C GLY A 95 4.21 -4.99 18.51
N LEU A 96 3.80 -5.24 17.26
CA LEU A 96 3.57 -6.61 16.79
C LEU A 96 4.90 -7.38 16.79
N LEU A 97 4.89 -8.58 17.34
CA LEU A 97 6.02 -9.50 17.26
C LEU A 97 5.69 -10.60 16.25
N ALA A 98 6.65 -10.92 15.39
CA ALA A 98 6.53 -12.05 14.49
C ALA A 98 7.77 -12.95 14.52
N GLN A 99 7.57 -14.20 14.17
CA GLN A 99 8.61 -15.21 13.96
C GLN A 99 8.43 -15.81 12.58
N ILE A 100 9.52 -15.96 11.84
CA ILE A 100 9.56 -16.62 10.53
C ILE A 100 10.58 -17.74 10.57
N ASP A 101 10.16 -18.94 10.20
CA ASP A 101 11.07 -20.02 9.84
C ASP A 101 11.48 -19.84 8.36
N ILE A 102 12.77 -19.62 8.11
CA ILE A 102 13.31 -19.30 6.79
C ILE A 102 13.05 -20.41 5.76
N ASN A 103 13.08 -21.68 6.18
CA ASN A 103 12.99 -22.81 5.25
C ASN A 103 11.54 -23.10 4.84
N THR A 104 10.63 -23.03 5.80
CA THR A 104 9.21 -23.34 5.59
C THR A 104 8.39 -22.11 5.24
N LYS A 105 8.93 -20.90 5.47
CA LYS A 105 8.24 -19.61 5.41
C LYS A 105 7.02 -19.53 6.32
N LYS A 106 6.94 -20.40 7.34
CA LYS A 106 5.84 -20.33 8.31
C LYS A 106 6.03 -19.08 9.16
N ILE A 107 4.99 -18.25 9.21
CA ILE A 107 4.98 -17.01 10.00
C ILE A 107 4.03 -17.20 11.19
N MET A 108 4.48 -16.79 12.37
CA MET A 108 3.68 -16.73 13.59
C MET A 108 3.70 -15.32 14.14
N PHE A 109 2.56 -14.86 14.66
CA PHE A 109 2.39 -13.53 15.20
C PHE A 109 1.97 -13.59 16.67
N GLU A 110 2.49 -12.67 17.47
CA GLU A 110 2.01 -12.37 18.80
C GLU A 110 1.76 -10.86 18.94
N SER A 111 0.57 -10.52 19.43
CA SER A 111 0.03 -9.16 19.43
C SER A 111 -0.26 -8.61 20.83
N GLY A 112 0.28 -9.21 21.90
CA GLY A 112 0.05 -8.77 23.27
C GLY A 112 0.44 -7.32 23.53
N ILE A 113 1.60 -6.87 23.02
CA ILE A 113 2.01 -5.46 23.10
C ILE A 113 1.07 -4.58 22.27
N THR A 114 0.76 -4.98 21.03
CA THR A 114 -0.15 -4.26 20.12
C THR A 114 -1.53 -4.06 20.73
N ARG A 115 -2.10 -5.10 21.36
CA ARG A 115 -3.45 -5.10 21.95
C ARG A 115 -3.51 -4.48 23.35
N SER A 116 -2.38 -4.13 23.95
CA SER A 116 -2.37 -3.52 25.28
C SER A 116 -3.07 -2.15 25.27
N ASN A 117 -4.06 -1.98 26.15
CA ASN A 117 -4.73 -0.69 26.38
C ASN A 117 -4.05 0.18 27.44
N ILE A 118 -3.05 -0.38 28.12
CA ILE A 118 -2.33 0.30 29.20
C ILE A 118 -1.12 1.08 28.64
N ILE A 119 -0.54 0.57 27.55
CA ILE A 119 0.61 1.19 26.86
C ILE A 119 0.06 2.06 25.72
N SER A 120 0.44 3.33 25.69
CA SER A 120 0.08 4.25 24.61
C SER A 120 0.76 3.86 23.29
N ALA A 121 0.11 4.15 22.15
CA ALA A 121 0.51 3.62 20.84
C ALA A 121 1.96 3.97 20.47
N GLU A 122 2.38 5.20 20.76
CA GLU A 122 3.73 5.73 20.49
C GLU A 122 4.85 5.05 21.31
N LYS A 123 4.49 4.27 22.33
CA LYS A 123 5.43 3.53 23.18
C LYS A 123 5.53 2.05 22.83
N LYS A 124 4.68 1.53 21.95
CA LYS A 124 4.61 0.11 21.62
C LYS A 124 5.73 -0.40 20.72
N GLN A 125 6.42 0.50 20.01
CA GLN A 125 7.50 0.15 19.09
C GLN A 125 8.54 -0.75 19.76
N ILE A 126 8.88 -1.84 19.07
CA ILE A 126 10.01 -2.70 19.42
C ILE A 126 11.26 -2.09 18.79
N ASN A 127 12.16 -1.55 19.62
CA ASN A 127 13.37 -0.84 19.20
C ASN A 127 14.53 -1.78 18.89
N HIS A 128 14.65 -2.90 19.62
CA HIS A 128 15.74 -3.87 19.49
C HIS A 128 15.34 -5.22 20.07
N ILE A 129 15.91 -6.31 19.54
CA ILE A 129 15.72 -7.68 20.03
C ILE A 129 17.09 -8.27 20.38
N GLN A 130 17.32 -8.59 21.65
CA GLN A 130 18.54 -9.25 22.11
C GLN A 130 18.24 -10.70 22.47
N LEU A 131 18.91 -11.66 21.82
CA LEU A 131 18.74 -13.09 22.07
C LEU A 131 19.88 -13.63 22.92
N VAL A 132 19.57 -14.16 24.11
CA VAL A 132 20.53 -14.78 25.04
C VAL A 132 19.83 -15.90 25.81
N ASP A 133 20.49 -17.06 25.95
CA ASP A 133 20.03 -18.21 26.75
C ASP A 133 18.57 -18.65 26.47
N ASN A 134 18.19 -18.71 25.19
CA ASN A 134 16.83 -19.02 24.73
C ASN A 134 15.74 -18.03 25.19
N ILE A 135 16.12 -16.78 25.47
CA ILE A 135 15.21 -15.67 25.77
C ILE A 135 15.48 -14.53 24.79
N ALA A 136 14.41 -13.99 24.22
CA ALA A 136 14.42 -12.74 23.47
C ALA A 136 14.04 -11.59 24.40
N TYR A 137 14.94 -10.64 24.60
CA TYR A 137 14.68 -9.40 25.32
C TYR A 137 14.34 -8.30 24.32
N LEU A 138 13.08 -7.87 24.32
CA LEU A 138 12.56 -6.79 23.48
C LEU A 138 12.77 -5.46 24.18
N SER A 139 13.49 -4.54 23.54
CA SER A 139 13.57 -3.13 23.98
C SER A 139 12.38 -2.36 23.42
N THR A 140 11.68 -1.59 24.23
CA THR A 140 10.44 -0.89 23.82
C THR A 140 10.41 0.57 24.30
N GLY A 141 9.38 1.32 23.90
CA GLY A 141 9.11 2.67 24.41
C GLY A 141 8.70 2.73 25.89
N PHE A 142 8.39 1.60 26.52
CA PHE A 142 7.98 1.54 27.92
C PHE A 142 8.92 0.76 28.84
N GLY A 143 9.90 0.04 28.30
CA GLY A 143 10.77 -0.82 29.07
C GLY A 143 11.32 -1.99 28.28
N ILE A 144 11.57 -3.10 28.99
CA ILE A 144 12.07 -4.35 28.40
C ILE A 144 11.01 -5.45 28.59
N VAL A 145 10.83 -6.31 27.59
CA VAL A 145 9.92 -7.46 27.67
C VAL A 145 10.68 -8.73 27.31
N GLU A 146 10.60 -9.75 28.14
CA GLU A 146 11.10 -11.09 27.84
C GLU A 146 10.09 -11.88 27.01
N VAL A 147 10.60 -12.63 26.04
CA VAL A 147 9.81 -13.51 25.20
C VAL A 147 10.56 -14.82 24.97
N ASN A 148 9.84 -15.93 25.03
CA ASN A 148 10.35 -17.19 24.53
C ASN A 148 10.37 -17.15 22.98
N PRO A 149 11.54 -17.23 22.35
CA PRO A 149 11.67 -16.98 20.91
C PRO A 149 11.06 -18.09 20.04
N ASP A 150 10.83 -19.29 20.59
CA ASP A 150 10.27 -20.45 19.88
C ASP A 150 8.74 -20.46 19.88
N THR A 151 8.12 -19.98 20.97
CA THR A 151 6.67 -20.01 21.19
C THR A 151 6.01 -18.63 21.11
N LEU A 152 6.81 -17.56 21.15
CA LEU A 152 6.40 -16.17 21.31
C LEU A 152 5.66 -15.87 22.63
N GLU A 153 5.71 -16.76 23.62
CA GLU A 153 5.13 -16.53 24.94
C GLU A 153 5.87 -15.42 25.70
N PHE A 154 5.14 -14.42 26.19
CA PHE A 154 5.69 -13.34 27.01
C PHE A 154 6.06 -13.84 28.41
N GLY A 155 7.28 -13.50 28.84
CA GLY A 155 7.76 -13.63 30.21
C GLY A 155 7.63 -12.32 30.98
N ASP A 156 8.67 -11.99 31.74
CA ASP A 156 8.70 -10.79 32.58
C ASP A 156 8.74 -9.49 31.76
N SER A 157 8.14 -8.44 32.31
CA SER A 157 8.15 -7.08 31.77
C SER A 157 8.77 -6.11 32.77
N TYR A 158 9.84 -5.43 32.36
CA TYR A 158 10.59 -4.47 33.15
C TYR A 158 10.14 -3.07 32.76
N TYR A 159 9.25 -2.46 33.53
CA TYR A 159 8.78 -1.10 33.27
C TYR A 159 9.77 -0.08 33.78
N PHE A 160 10.28 0.77 32.89
CA PHE A 160 11.22 1.81 33.29
C PHE A 160 10.43 3.08 33.60
N GLY A 161 10.17 3.35 34.88
CA GLY A 161 9.32 4.47 35.32
C GLY A 161 7.82 4.14 35.39
N PRO A 162 6.97 5.08 35.82
CA PRO A 162 5.52 4.86 35.94
C PRO A 162 4.85 4.68 34.59
N THR A 163 3.74 3.95 34.55
CA THR A 163 2.99 3.58 33.33
C THR A 163 2.73 4.75 32.35
N ASN A 164 2.45 5.96 32.86
CA ASN A 164 2.16 7.13 32.02
C ASN A 164 3.41 7.95 31.64
N SER A 165 4.56 7.70 32.27
CA SER A 165 5.81 8.43 32.05
C SER A 165 7.00 7.48 31.96
N THR A 166 6.79 6.35 31.30
CA THR A 166 7.83 5.35 31.06
C THR A 166 8.97 5.91 30.21
N LEU A 167 10.16 5.41 30.47
CA LEU A 167 11.41 5.74 29.79
C LEU A 167 11.65 4.75 28.64
N LYS A 168 11.84 5.29 27.44
CA LYS A 168 12.19 4.51 26.25
C LYS A 168 13.54 3.82 26.43
N VAL A 169 13.55 2.50 26.21
CA VAL A 169 14.77 1.69 26.13
C VAL A 169 15.15 1.55 24.66
N ASN A 170 16.28 2.13 24.28
CA ASN A 170 16.79 2.08 22.91
C ASN A 170 17.35 0.68 22.60
N GLN A 171 18.13 0.13 23.54
CA GLN A 171 18.71 -1.21 23.43
C GLN A 171 18.93 -1.82 24.81
N VAL A 172 18.65 -3.11 24.93
CA VAL A 172 19.07 -3.98 26.03
C VAL A 172 20.22 -4.87 25.56
N PHE A 173 21.22 -5.04 26.42
CA PHE A 173 22.36 -5.92 26.15
C PHE A 173 22.75 -6.69 27.41
N ILE A 174 23.01 -7.98 27.27
CA ILE A 174 23.42 -8.84 28.37
C ILE A 174 24.93 -9.06 28.28
N PHE A 175 25.64 -8.80 29.37
CA PHE A 175 27.08 -9.00 29.46
C PHE A 175 27.46 -9.38 30.90
N GLU A 176 28.26 -10.44 31.07
CA GLU A 176 28.74 -10.94 32.37
C GLU A 176 27.63 -11.06 33.44
N ASN A 177 26.53 -11.75 33.11
CA ASN A 177 25.36 -11.95 33.98
C ASN A 177 24.64 -10.67 34.44
N ALA A 178 24.81 -9.55 33.71
CA ALA A 178 24.10 -8.32 33.97
C ALA A 178 23.34 -7.84 32.73
N LEU A 179 22.11 -7.35 32.95
CA LEU A 179 21.36 -6.61 31.94
C LEU A 179 21.81 -5.16 31.96
N HIS A 180 22.07 -4.62 30.78
CA HIS A 180 22.37 -3.22 30.55
C HIS A 180 21.30 -2.62 29.65
N ALA A 181 20.75 -1.47 30.03
CA ALA A 181 19.69 -0.79 29.30
C ALA A 181 20.17 0.61 28.90
N ALA A 182 20.37 0.82 27.59
CA ALA A 182 20.66 2.12 27.00
C ALA A 182 19.34 2.88 26.78
N THR A 183 19.24 4.08 27.35
CA THR A 183 18.02 4.90 27.30
C THR A 183 18.35 6.36 26.96
N ASN A 184 17.31 7.16 26.72
CA ASN A 184 17.45 8.60 26.48
C ASN A 184 17.79 9.43 27.72
N GLN A 185 17.80 8.84 28.92
CA GLN A 185 18.07 9.56 30.18
C GLN A 185 19.28 9.01 30.93
N GLY A 186 19.68 7.77 30.68
CA GLY A 186 20.85 7.16 31.28
C GLY A 186 21.14 5.76 30.77
N LEU A 187 22.27 5.25 31.21
CA LEU A 187 22.65 3.85 31.07
C LEU A 187 22.41 3.17 32.40
N PHE A 188 21.55 2.15 32.40
CA PHE A 188 21.14 1.43 33.59
C PHE A 188 21.68 0.01 33.58
N LYS A 189 21.95 -0.55 34.77
CA LYS A 189 22.45 -1.91 34.95
C LYS A 189 21.74 -2.62 36.08
N THR A 190 21.44 -3.91 35.92
CA THR A 190 21.06 -4.79 37.02
C THR A 190 21.64 -6.18 36.83
N ASN A 191 21.87 -6.90 37.93
CA ASN A 191 22.32 -8.30 37.87
C ASN A 191 21.14 -9.20 37.48
N GLN A 192 21.34 -10.20 36.60
CA GLN A 192 20.28 -11.14 36.20
C GLN A 192 19.70 -11.93 37.38
N ALA A 193 20.50 -12.17 38.42
CA ALA A 193 20.11 -12.86 39.65
C ALA A 193 19.49 -11.94 40.71
N ASN A 194 19.39 -10.62 40.46
CA ASN A 194 18.74 -9.70 41.37
C ASN A 194 17.24 -10.04 41.48
N GLN A 195 16.79 -10.40 42.68
CA GLN A 195 15.39 -10.77 42.94
C GLN A 195 14.41 -9.62 42.71
N ASN A 196 14.87 -8.37 42.79
CA ASN A 196 14.05 -7.18 42.61
C ASN A 196 14.19 -6.58 41.20
N LYS A 197 14.81 -7.28 40.24
CA LYS A 197 15.14 -6.73 38.90
C LYS A 197 13.94 -6.17 38.12
N LEU A 198 12.71 -6.57 38.44
CA LEU A 198 11.49 -6.02 37.85
C LEU A 198 11.19 -4.59 38.31
N GLU A 199 11.67 -4.21 39.49
CA GLU A 199 11.53 -2.86 40.05
C GLU A 199 12.62 -1.96 39.46
N PHE A 200 12.23 -0.91 38.73
CA PHE A 200 13.18 0.04 38.14
C PHE A 200 14.10 0.70 39.18
N SER A 201 13.63 0.87 40.42
CA SER A 201 14.43 1.39 41.53
C SER A 201 15.60 0.48 41.94
N SER A 202 15.62 -0.77 41.49
CA SER A 202 16.71 -1.73 41.71
C SER A 202 17.79 -1.70 40.62
N TRP A 203 17.62 -0.87 39.59
CA TRP A 203 18.60 -0.70 38.52
C TRP A 203 19.56 0.43 38.86
N ASP A 204 20.85 0.14 38.82
CA ASP A 204 21.89 1.14 39.04
C ASP A 204 22.04 2.00 37.78
N GLN A 205 21.90 3.32 37.93
CA GLN A 205 22.25 4.25 36.86
C GLN A 205 23.77 4.44 36.84
N ILE A 206 24.45 3.86 35.85
CA ILE A 206 25.91 3.89 35.75
C ILE A 206 26.43 5.12 35.00
N ALA A 207 25.59 5.76 34.19
CA ALA A 207 25.90 7.05 33.56
C ALA A 207 24.65 7.82 33.11
N GLU A 208 24.74 9.15 33.05
CA GLU A 208 23.70 10.04 32.56
C GLU A 208 23.81 10.31 31.04
N GLY A 209 22.70 10.71 30.43
CA GLY A 209 22.61 11.19 29.05
C GLY A 209 21.91 10.21 28.10
N LYS A 210 21.97 10.49 26.80
CA LYS A 210 21.27 9.74 25.75
C LYS A 210 22.14 8.59 25.22
N TRP A 211 21.96 7.41 25.78
CA TRP A 211 22.67 6.21 25.34
C TRP A 211 21.87 5.50 24.25
N ALA A 212 22.51 5.25 23.11
CA ALA A 212 21.83 4.80 21.91
C ALA A 212 22.11 3.33 21.58
N TYR A 213 23.33 2.83 21.86
CA TYR A 213 23.75 1.51 21.42
C TYR A 213 24.74 0.84 22.39
N LEU A 214 24.73 -0.49 22.44
CA LEU A 214 25.58 -1.36 23.26
C LEU A 214 26.09 -2.54 22.42
N TRP A 215 27.35 -2.93 22.62
CA TRP A 215 27.91 -4.13 22.02
C TRP A 215 29.11 -4.64 22.83
N ALA A 216 29.47 -5.91 22.65
CA ALA A 216 30.67 -6.49 23.22
C ALA A 216 31.71 -6.80 22.12
N GLN A 217 32.98 -6.59 22.44
CA GLN A 217 34.10 -6.99 21.60
C GLN A 217 35.31 -7.31 22.49
N ASP A 218 36.03 -8.40 22.19
CA ASP A 218 37.21 -8.86 22.93
C ASP A 218 37.01 -8.87 24.47
N ASN A 219 35.88 -9.45 24.92
CA ASN A 219 35.51 -9.54 26.34
C ASN A 219 35.41 -8.18 27.06
N SER A 220 35.14 -7.11 26.32
CA SER A 220 34.82 -5.78 26.86
C SER A 220 33.45 -5.32 26.36
N LEU A 221 32.72 -4.64 27.23
CA LEU A 221 31.45 -4.00 26.86
C LEU A 221 31.71 -2.56 26.43
N PHE A 222 31.05 -2.14 25.36
CA PHE A 222 31.11 -0.79 24.83
C PHE A 222 29.71 -0.20 24.67
N ALA A 223 29.66 1.13 24.65
CA ALA A 223 28.42 1.88 24.51
C ALA A 223 28.62 3.14 23.68
N ALA A 224 27.60 3.50 22.90
CA ALA A 224 27.55 4.74 22.15
C ALA A 224 26.53 5.69 22.76
N LYS A 225 26.96 6.94 22.98
CA LYS A 225 26.15 8.04 23.46
C LYS A 225 25.90 9.04 22.34
N ASP A 226 24.63 9.38 22.15
CA ASP A 226 24.19 10.40 21.22
C ASP A 226 24.38 11.80 21.83
N GLU A 227 25.27 12.60 21.23
CA GLU A 227 25.57 13.98 21.61
C GLU A 227 24.88 14.99 20.67
N GLY A 228 23.91 14.55 19.87
CA GLY A 228 23.20 15.37 18.89
C GLY A 228 23.86 15.35 17.51
N SER A 229 24.90 16.15 17.29
CA SER A 229 25.61 16.19 16.00
C SER A 229 26.81 15.24 15.92
N SER A 230 27.08 14.50 16.99
CA SER A 230 28.19 13.55 17.09
C SER A 230 27.86 12.42 18.06
N LEU A 231 28.71 11.39 18.04
CA LEU A 231 28.56 10.17 18.81
C LEU A 231 29.82 9.94 19.62
N SER A 232 29.69 9.84 20.93
CA SER A 232 30.79 9.49 21.83
C SER A 232 30.74 8.00 22.15
N PHE A 233 31.89 7.33 22.00
CA PHE A 233 32.04 5.89 22.23
C PHE A 233 32.76 5.67 23.55
N PHE A 234 32.25 4.74 24.35
CA PHE A 234 32.76 4.46 25.69
C PHE A 234 33.02 2.97 25.88
N GLN A 235 34.07 2.64 26.62
CA GLN A 235 34.25 1.31 27.18
C GLN A 235 33.67 1.30 28.60
N LEU A 236 32.87 0.27 28.89
CA LEU A 236 32.22 0.06 30.17
C LEU A 236 32.99 -0.99 30.96
N SER A 237 33.51 -0.59 32.11
CA SER A 237 34.19 -1.45 33.08
C SER A 237 33.72 -1.06 34.49
N ASN A 238 34.62 -0.99 35.47
CA ASN A 238 34.32 -0.34 36.75
C ASN A 238 34.11 1.18 36.59
N THR A 239 34.62 1.78 35.50
CA THR A 239 34.37 3.17 35.13
C THR A 239 33.92 3.27 33.67
N VAL A 240 33.24 4.37 33.35
CA VAL A 240 32.80 4.71 31.98
C VAL A 240 33.88 5.56 31.32
N GLN A 241 34.66 4.98 30.41
CA GLN A 241 35.82 5.64 29.79
C GLN A 241 35.54 5.97 28.34
N LYS A 242 35.63 7.26 27.97
CA LYS A 242 35.48 7.69 26.58
C LYS A 242 36.69 7.21 25.75
N ARG A 243 36.41 6.60 24.60
CA ARG A 243 37.40 6.06 23.66
C ARG A 243 37.50 6.86 22.38
N ALA A 244 36.37 7.30 21.81
CA ALA A 244 36.36 8.02 20.54
C ALA A 244 35.14 8.95 20.43
N THR A 245 35.17 9.82 19.41
CA THR A 245 34.01 10.61 18.96
C THR A 245 33.94 10.60 17.43
N PHE A 246 32.76 10.41 16.86
CA PHE A 246 32.52 10.48 15.42
C PHE A 246 31.40 11.49 15.12
N PRO A 247 31.52 12.34 14.09
CA PRO A 247 30.45 13.24 13.72
C PRO A 247 29.34 12.51 12.95
N GLY A 248 28.10 13.00 13.07
CA GLY A 248 26.92 12.47 12.39
C GLY A 248 25.89 11.86 13.34
N LEU A 249 24.70 11.61 12.79
CA LEU A 249 23.58 11.00 13.51
C LEU A 249 23.69 9.47 13.44
N LEU A 250 23.68 8.79 14.59
CA LEU A 250 23.82 7.33 14.63
C LEU A 250 22.68 6.63 13.89
N LYS A 251 23.05 5.61 13.13
CA LYS A 251 22.11 4.71 12.46
C LYS A 251 22.35 3.26 12.86
N ASN A 252 23.59 2.81 12.83
CA ASN A 252 23.93 1.43 13.22
C ASN A 252 25.40 1.31 13.66
N ILE A 253 25.68 0.35 14.54
CA ILE A 253 27.03 -0.08 14.89
C ILE A 253 27.11 -1.60 14.70
N PHE A 254 28.12 -2.04 13.94
CA PHE A 254 28.35 -3.45 13.68
C PHE A 254 29.81 -3.82 13.99
N PRO A 255 30.09 -4.45 15.14
CA PRO A 255 31.41 -5.00 15.42
C PRO A 255 31.66 -6.24 14.55
N TYR A 256 32.89 -6.40 14.07
CA TYR A 256 33.34 -7.57 13.31
C TYR A 256 34.75 -7.98 13.77
N GLU A 257 35.32 -9.03 13.15
CA GLU A 257 36.58 -9.65 13.61
C GLU A 257 37.74 -8.67 13.78
N ASN A 258 37.90 -7.73 12.83
CA ASN A 258 39.06 -6.82 12.79
C ASN A 258 38.74 -5.40 13.28
N GLY A 259 37.48 -5.09 13.59
CA GLY A 259 37.09 -3.70 13.77
C GLY A 259 35.63 -3.46 14.08
N VAL A 260 35.18 -2.22 13.86
CA VAL A 260 33.79 -1.79 14.05
C VAL A 260 33.37 -0.91 12.88
N LEU A 261 32.24 -1.25 12.27
CA LEU A 261 31.54 -0.39 11.32
C LEU A 261 30.61 0.55 12.08
N ILE A 262 30.77 1.85 11.87
CA ILE A 262 29.93 2.90 12.47
C ILE A 262 29.18 3.59 11.34
N THR A 263 27.89 3.33 11.26
CA THR A 263 27.02 3.95 10.26
C THR A 263 26.37 5.18 10.89
N VAL A 264 26.64 6.33 10.27
CA VAL A 264 25.91 7.56 10.52
C VAL A 264 25.10 7.94 9.28
N SER A 265 24.18 8.90 9.42
CA SER A 265 23.26 9.27 8.35
C SER A 265 23.93 9.49 6.99
N ASN A 266 25.11 10.09 6.92
CA ASN A 266 25.76 10.45 5.65
C ASN A 266 27.05 9.69 5.31
N ARG A 267 27.53 8.80 6.19
CA ARG A 267 28.73 7.99 5.89
C ARG A 267 28.83 6.74 6.75
N VAL A 268 29.69 5.83 6.32
CA VAL A 268 30.11 4.66 7.10
C VAL A 268 31.58 4.82 7.45
N TYR A 269 31.90 4.80 8.74
CA TYR A 269 33.28 4.70 9.22
C TYR A 269 33.62 3.22 9.45
N ASP A 270 34.68 2.75 8.81
CA ASP A 270 35.33 1.50 9.16
C ASP A 270 36.52 1.82 10.06
N THR A 271 36.58 1.17 11.21
CA THR A 271 37.56 1.43 12.24
C THR A 271 38.19 0.14 12.71
N ASP A 272 39.44 0.20 13.16
CA ASP A 272 40.02 -0.91 13.92
C ASP A 272 39.37 -1.01 15.32
N LYS A 273 39.77 -2.01 16.11
CA LYS A 273 39.26 -2.21 17.47
C LYS A 273 39.60 -1.07 18.46
N SER A 274 40.54 -0.20 18.10
CA SER A 274 40.90 0.99 18.87
C SER A 274 40.15 2.25 18.42
N PHE A 275 39.16 2.10 17.54
CA PHE A 275 38.39 3.19 16.91
C PHE A 275 39.23 4.14 16.06
N VAL A 276 40.38 3.68 15.54
CA VAL A 276 41.16 4.42 14.55
C VAL A 276 40.56 4.12 13.17
N GLY A 277 40.18 5.17 12.45
CA GLY A 277 39.57 5.04 11.12
C GLY A 277 40.52 4.38 10.11
N THR A 278 40.10 3.26 9.56
CA THR A 278 40.79 2.54 8.48
C THR A 278 40.25 2.94 7.12
N GLN A 279 38.96 3.24 7.03
CA GLN A 279 38.28 3.73 5.84
C GLN A 279 37.09 4.61 6.22
N THR A 280 36.74 5.58 5.37
CA THR A 280 35.47 6.30 5.45
C THR A 280 34.77 6.20 4.10
N LEU A 281 33.55 5.69 4.08
CA LEU A 281 32.75 5.53 2.88
C LEU A 281 31.69 6.64 2.88
N GLY A 282 31.72 7.49 1.86
CA GLY A 282 30.76 8.56 1.63
C GLY A 282 30.02 8.35 0.31
N ASP A 283 29.92 9.41 -0.49
CA ASP A 283 29.35 9.36 -1.83
C ASP A 283 30.07 8.31 -2.70
N LEU A 284 29.30 7.49 -3.40
CA LEU A 284 29.78 6.53 -4.39
C LEU A 284 29.36 7.03 -5.77
N ASP A 285 30.30 7.03 -6.72
CA ASP A 285 30.05 7.50 -8.08
C ASP A 285 28.86 6.77 -8.72
N GLY A 286 27.94 7.53 -9.31
CA GLY A 286 26.75 6.98 -9.98
C GLY A 286 25.59 6.61 -9.05
N LEU A 287 25.75 6.70 -7.74
CA LEU A 287 24.66 6.60 -6.77
C LEU A 287 24.34 7.99 -6.19
N LYS A 288 23.20 8.13 -5.51
CA LYS A 288 22.91 9.30 -4.65
C LYS A 288 23.05 8.97 -3.15
N PRO A 289 24.17 8.42 -2.60
CA PRO A 289 24.16 7.93 -1.23
C PRO A 289 24.75 8.96 -0.25
N ASN A 290 23.87 9.75 0.35
CA ASN A 290 24.17 10.51 1.58
C ASN A 290 23.24 10.13 2.74
N THR A 291 22.56 8.99 2.62
CA THR A 291 21.54 8.51 3.56
C THR A 291 21.68 7.01 3.80
N PHE A 292 22.64 6.65 4.67
CA PHE A 292 22.88 5.28 5.10
C PHE A 292 22.03 4.91 6.32
N ASN A 293 21.54 3.68 6.36
CA ASN A 293 20.75 3.12 7.46
C ASN A 293 21.55 2.10 8.28
N PHE A 294 22.37 1.28 7.63
CA PHE A 294 23.31 0.39 8.32
C PHE A 294 24.47 -0.01 7.42
N ALA A 295 25.50 -0.59 8.02
CA ALA A 295 26.57 -1.29 7.34
C ALA A 295 26.98 -2.50 8.18
N VAL A 296 26.98 -3.69 7.57
CA VAL A 296 27.41 -4.93 8.21
C VAL A 296 28.54 -5.58 7.43
N ASN A 297 29.38 -6.35 8.12
CA ASN A 297 30.46 -7.12 7.47
C ASN A 297 30.08 -8.60 7.41
N LEU A 298 30.19 -9.19 6.22
CA LEU A 298 30.06 -10.63 6.03
C LEU A 298 31.05 -11.09 4.97
N ASN A 299 31.90 -12.06 5.31
CA ASN A 299 32.93 -12.63 4.43
C ASN A 299 33.87 -11.57 3.82
N GLY A 300 34.26 -10.56 4.61
CA GLY A 300 35.18 -9.50 4.19
C GLY A 300 34.55 -8.44 3.27
N LYS A 301 33.25 -8.55 2.96
CA LYS A 301 32.49 -7.56 2.19
C LYS A 301 31.60 -6.72 3.11
N LYS A 302 31.39 -5.46 2.75
CA LYS A 302 30.48 -4.55 3.45
C LYS A 302 29.11 -4.57 2.76
N TRP A 303 28.06 -4.72 3.54
CA TRP A 303 26.67 -4.71 3.07
C TRP A 303 25.99 -3.49 3.67
N ILE A 304 25.62 -2.54 2.83
CA ILE A 304 25.24 -1.19 3.24
C ILE A 304 23.79 -0.95 2.81
N GLY A 305 22.91 -0.80 3.78
CA GLY A 305 21.52 -0.40 3.55
C GLY A 305 21.42 1.11 3.41
N THR A 306 20.70 1.58 2.39
CA THR A 306 20.46 3.00 2.13
C THR A 306 18.98 3.34 2.27
N SER A 307 18.66 4.63 2.38
CA SER A 307 17.26 5.07 2.42
C SER A 307 16.60 5.24 1.05
N SER A 308 17.36 5.12 -0.06
CA SER A 308 16.83 5.42 -1.40
C SER A 308 17.41 4.61 -2.56
N GLU A 309 18.52 3.89 -2.38
CA GLU A 309 19.19 3.14 -3.46
C GLU A 309 19.14 1.62 -3.27
N GLY A 310 18.61 1.14 -2.14
CA GLY A 310 18.56 -0.27 -1.81
C GLY A 310 19.75 -0.73 -0.98
N LEU A 311 20.06 -2.03 -1.09
CA LEU A 311 21.19 -2.69 -0.44
C LEU A 311 22.40 -2.70 -1.39
N ILE A 312 23.52 -2.12 -0.94
CA ILE A 312 24.79 -2.10 -1.65
C ILE A 312 25.69 -3.21 -1.11
N ARG A 313 26.27 -4.02 -2.00
CA ARG A 313 27.42 -4.88 -1.69
C ARG A 313 28.69 -4.16 -2.09
N TYR A 314 29.44 -3.69 -1.11
CA TYR A 314 30.67 -2.92 -1.30
C TYR A 314 31.91 -3.81 -1.08
N VAL A 315 32.82 -3.79 -2.06
CA VAL A 315 34.15 -4.41 -1.97
C VAL A 315 35.23 -3.32 -1.89
N ASN A 316 35.20 -2.37 -2.82
CA ASN A 316 36.04 -1.17 -2.84
C ASN A 316 35.36 -0.08 -3.70
N GLU A 317 35.97 1.11 -3.82
CA GLU A 317 35.39 2.27 -4.52
C GLU A 317 35.04 1.97 -5.99
N ASP A 318 35.84 1.13 -6.67
CA ASP A 318 35.63 0.74 -8.06
C ASP A 318 34.78 -0.54 -8.22
N ASN A 319 34.38 -1.17 -7.11
CA ASN A 319 33.71 -2.48 -7.13
C ASN A 319 32.63 -2.55 -6.04
N PHE A 320 31.42 -2.16 -6.43
CA PHE A 320 30.20 -2.33 -5.65
C PHE A 320 29.00 -2.63 -6.57
N ASP A 321 28.00 -3.33 -6.04
CA ASP A 321 26.78 -3.67 -6.78
C ASP A 321 25.51 -3.41 -5.93
N LEU A 322 24.40 -3.11 -6.60
CA LEU A 322 23.07 -3.07 -5.98
C LEU A 322 22.44 -4.47 -5.95
N ILE A 323 21.96 -4.89 -4.79
CA ILE A 323 21.50 -6.26 -4.52
C ILE A 323 19.97 -6.34 -4.35
N SER A 324 19.32 -5.22 -4.05
CA SER A 324 17.87 -5.18 -3.84
C SER A 324 17.08 -5.76 -5.01
N PRO A 325 15.95 -6.47 -4.76
CA PRO A 325 14.98 -6.80 -5.80
C PRO A 325 14.46 -5.55 -6.52
N GLN A 326 13.97 -5.72 -7.75
CA GLN A 326 13.32 -4.65 -8.49
C GLN A 326 11.93 -4.34 -7.90
N GLY A 327 11.53 -3.07 -7.94
CA GLY A 327 10.27 -2.59 -7.40
C GLY A 327 9.99 -1.14 -7.79
N PRO A 328 8.80 -0.62 -7.44
CA PRO A 328 8.51 0.80 -7.57
C PRO A 328 9.48 1.63 -6.71
N LEU A 329 9.54 2.94 -6.97
CA LEU A 329 10.31 3.88 -6.17
C LEU A 329 9.94 3.80 -4.67
N LEU A 330 8.64 3.74 -4.36
CA LEU A 330 8.12 3.80 -2.99
C LEU A 330 6.98 2.81 -2.79
N ASN A 331 6.76 2.42 -1.53
CA ASN A 331 5.57 1.68 -1.12
C ASN A 331 4.31 2.56 -1.08
N SER A 332 4.47 3.89 -1.01
CA SER A 332 3.36 4.82 -1.07
C SER A 332 2.78 4.89 -2.48
N ILE A 333 1.70 4.16 -2.74
CA ILE A 333 1.03 4.12 -4.05
C ILE A 333 -0.17 5.06 -4.00
N PHE A 334 -0.04 6.23 -4.62
CA PHE A 334 -1.06 7.27 -4.57
C PHE A 334 -2.11 7.12 -5.67
N ASP A 335 -1.66 6.75 -6.86
CA ASP A 335 -2.48 6.57 -8.05
C ASP A 335 -1.90 5.48 -8.95
N ILE A 336 -2.79 4.77 -9.65
CA ILE A 336 -2.46 3.71 -10.59
C ILE A 336 -3.16 3.99 -11.91
N GLU A 337 -2.39 4.15 -12.98
CA GLU A 337 -2.90 4.18 -14.35
C GLU A 337 -2.51 2.88 -15.05
N ASN A 338 -3.51 2.07 -15.39
CA ASN A 338 -3.30 0.78 -16.04
C ASN A 338 -3.52 0.89 -17.56
N LEU A 339 -2.52 0.47 -18.31
CA LEU A 339 -2.56 0.33 -19.77
C LEU A 339 -2.38 -1.14 -20.16
N ILE A 340 -2.55 -1.45 -21.44
CA ILE A 340 -2.35 -2.81 -21.94
C ILE A 340 -0.88 -3.21 -21.76
N ASN A 341 -0.60 -4.18 -20.89
CA ASN A 341 0.74 -4.66 -20.53
C ASN A 341 1.65 -3.64 -19.82
N GLU A 342 1.10 -2.51 -19.36
CA GLU A 342 1.89 -1.48 -18.67
C GLU A 342 1.12 -0.90 -17.49
N LEU A 343 1.84 -0.58 -16.42
CA LEU A 343 1.30 0.11 -15.25
C LEU A 343 2.11 1.37 -15.00
N TRP A 344 1.45 2.49 -14.72
CA TRP A 344 2.08 3.73 -14.29
C TRP A 344 1.62 4.10 -12.89
N ILE A 345 2.54 4.58 -12.07
CA ILE A 345 2.31 4.83 -10.65
C ILE A 345 2.80 6.21 -10.27
N ALA A 346 1.91 6.98 -9.64
CA ALA A 346 2.27 8.21 -8.94
C ALA A 346 2.48 7.95 -7.45
N HIS A 347 3.49 8.61 -6.86
CA HIS A 347 3.89 8.43 -5.46
C HIS A 347 3.74 9.67 -4.58
N GLY A 348 3.33 10.81 -5.15
CA GLY A 348 3.13 12.05 -4.40
C GLY A 348 1.94 11.96 -3.46
N ASP A 349 1.57 13.08 -2.84
CA ASP A 349 0.51 13.05 -1.84
C ASP A 349 -0.27 14.36 -1.69
N TYR A 350 -1.38 14.22 -0.97
CA TYR A 350 -2.01 15.26 -0.17
C TYR A 350 -2.75 14.58 0.99
N ASN A 351 -2.91 15.29 2.11
CA ASN A 351 -3.68 14.78 3.25
C ASN A 351 -5.20 14.82 2.99
N MET A 352 -6.02 14.33 3.93
CA MET A 352 -7.48 14.32 3.76
C MET A 352 -8.12 15.70 3.48
N PHE A 353 -7.43 16.81 3.73
CA PHE A 353 -7.90 18.17 3.43
C PHE A 353 -7.32 18.73 2.12
N TYR A 354 -6.80 17.88 1.24
CA TYR A 354 -6.11 18.29 0.00
C TYR A 354 -4.92 19.24 0.25
N ASN A 355 -4.26 19.07 1.40
CA ASN A 355 -3.02 19.78 1.69
C ASN A 355 -1.82 18.95 1.20
N PRO A 356 -1.02 19.44 0.23
CA PRO A 356 0.13 18.73 -0.33
C PRO A 356 1.41 18.87 0.51
N TYR A 357 1.36 19.49 1.69
CA TYR A 357 2.55 19.67 2.53
C TYR A 357 2.79 18.49 3.48
N PRO A 358 4.06 18.08 3.71
CA PRO A 358 5.29 18.60 3.09
C PRO A 358 5.34 18.32 1.58
N LEU A 359 5.93 19.24 0.80
CA LEU A 359 6.00 19.10 -0.67
C LEU A 359 7.02 18.03 -1.05
N GLU A 360 6.51 16.83 -1.27
CA GLU A 360 7.34 15.69 -1.60
C GLU A 360 7.77 15.70 -3.08
N LYS A 361 9.06 15.45 -3.31
CA LYS A 361 9.70 15.45 -4.64
C LYS A 361 10.01 14.05 -5.13
N TYR A 362 8.98 13.21 -5.14
CA TYR A 362 9.10 11.84 -5.63
C TYR A 362 9.02 11.78 -7.16
N GLY A 363 9.58 10.71 -7.72
CA GLY A 363 9.43 10.38 -9.13
C GLY A 363 8.13 9.62 -9.41
N ILE A 364 8.07 9.00 -10.57
CA ILE A 364 7.00 8.05 -10.93
C ILE A 364 7.62 6.68 -11.25
N SER A 365 6.82 5.63 -11.11
CA SER A 365 7.23 4.27 -11.46
C SER A 365 6.40 3.73 -12.61
N ARG A 366 7.03 2.94 -13.48
CA ARG A 366 6.40 2.23 -14.59
C ARG A 366 6.74 0.74 -14.48
N TYR A 367 5.75 -0.11 -14.67
CA TYR A 367 5.94 -1.56 -14.76
C TYR A 367 5.53 -2.02 -16.16
N VAL A 368 6.48 -2.57 -16.92
CA VAL A 368 6.29 -2.97 -18.32
C VAL A 368 7.12 -4.22 -18.60
N GLU A 369 6.59 -5.18 -19.35
CA GLU A 369 7.30 -6.42 -19.70
C GLU A 369 7.88 -7.19 -18.49
N ASN A 370 7.18 -7.15 -17.36
CA ASN A 370 7.62 -7.71 -16.07
C ASN A 370 8.87 -7.06 -15.46
N GLN A 371 9.21 -5.82 -15.85
CA GLN A 371 10.32 -5.04 -15.33
C GLN A 371 9.86 -3.68 -14.81
N TRP A 372 10.61 -3.13 -13.85
CA TRP A 372 10.37 -1.80 -13.31
C TRP A 372 11.28 -0.76 -13.98
N GLU A 373 10.69 0.32 -14.45
CA GLU A 373 11.36 1.52 -14.96
C GLU A 373 10.93 2.70 -14.09
N ASN A 374 11.88 3.39 -13.46
CA ASN A 374 11.58 4.48 -12.54
C ASN A 374 12.10 5.81 -13.09
N ILE A 375 11.25 6.83 -13.19
CA ILE A 375 11.62 8.17 -13.66
C ILE A 375 11.83 9.07 -12.44
N PRO A 376 13.06 9.49 -12.12
CA PRO A 376 13.33 10.30 -10.94
C PRO A 376 12.80 11.73 -11.11
N ASN A 377 12.46 12.36 -9.99
CA ASN A 377 11.83 13.69 -9.95
C ASN A 377 12.60 14.79 -10.71
N ASN A 378 13.93 14.73 -10.75
CA ASN A 378 14.74 15.71 -11.47
C ASN A 378 14.59 15.64 -13.00
N GLN A 379 14.13 14.51 -13.54
CA GLN A 379 13.74 14.38 -14.96
C GLN A 379 12.29 14.85 -15.20
N LEU A 380 11.53 15.08 -14.14
CA LEU A 380 10.15 15.59 -14.15
C LEU A 380 10.12 17.06 -13.72
N PHE A 381 11.13 17.82 -14.15
CA PHE A 381 11.24 19.27 -13.92
C PHE A 381 11.25 19.70 -12.44
N ASN A 382 11.54 18.76 -11.52
CA ASN A 382 11.49 18.97 -10.08
C ASN A 382 10.13 19.44 -9.54
N ALA A 383 9.03 19.11 -10.22
CA ALA A 383 7.68 19.40 -9.74
C ALA A 383 7.33 18.52 -8.52
N ASP A 384 6.54 19.07 -7.60
CA ASP A 384 6.19 18.43 -6.33
C ASP A 384 4.89 17.63 -6.43
N SER A 385 4.70 16.64 -5.56
CA SER A 385 3.42 15.93 -5.33
C SER A 385 2.71 15.46 -6.61
N PHE A 386 3.29 14.50 -7.34
CA PHE A 386 2.60 13.84 -8.45
C PHE A 386 1.48 12.93 -7.94
N VAL A 387 0.24 13.23 -8.31
CA VAL A 387 -0.97 12.62 -7.72
C VAL A 387 -1.84 11.85 -8.70
N ARG A 388 -1.55 11.92 -10.01
CA ARG A 388 -2.31 11.22 -11.04
C ARG A 388 -1.46 11.04 -12.30
N VAL A 389 -1.59 9.89 -12.96
CA VAL A 389 -1.13 9.70 -14.34
C VAL A 389 -2.36 9.41 -15.21
N VAL A 390 -2.43 10.01 -16.39
CA VAL A 390 -3.53 9.75 -17.34
C VAL A 390 -2.92 9.55 -18.73
N ALA A 391 -3.22 8.44 -19.37
CA ALA A 391 -2.77 8.19 -20.74
C ALA A 391 -3.71 8.85 -21.77
N HIS A 392 -3.14 9.21 -22.91
CA HIS A 392 -3.94 9.56 -24.07
C HIS A 392 -4.63 8.29 -24.62
N PRO A 393 -5.95 8.31 -24.88
CA PRO A 393 -6.73 7.11 -25.19
C PRO A 393 -6.33 6.43 -26.52
N THR A 394 -5.73 7.18 -27.45
CA THR A 394 -5.39 6.71 -28.80
C THR A 394 -3.94 6.94 -29.21
N GLU A 395 -3.17 7.70 -28.43
CA GLU A 395 -1.77 8.02 -28.76
C GLU A 395 -0.87 7.33 -27.74
N ILE A 396 -0.42 6.12 -28.08
CA ILE A 396 0.43 5.30 -27.22
C ILE A 396 1.71 6.09 -26.88
N GLY A 397 2.09 6.11 -25.61
CA GLY A 397 3.26 6.83 -25.12
C GLY A 397 3.03 8.32 -24.83
N THR A 398 1.84 8.85 -25.11
CA THR A 398 1.44 10.19 -24.67
C THR A 398 0.72 10.10 -23.33
N LEU A 399 1.26 10.74 -22.29
CA LEU A 399 0.67 10.75 -20.95
C LEU A 399 0.72 12.16 -20.31
N TYR A 400 -0.13 12.36 -19.31
CA TYR A 400 -0.22 13.57 -18.51
C TYR A 400 -0.07 13.21 -17.03
N ILE A 401 0.95 13.75 -16.37
CA ILE A 401 1.18 13.55 -14.94
C ILE A 401 0.72 14.80 -14.21
N CYS A 402 -0.29 14.68 -13.37
CA CYS A 402 -0.81 15.80 -12.60
C CYS A 402 0.00 15.98 -11.31
N SER A 403 0.40 17.22 -11.05
CA SER A 403 1.04 17.65 -9.82
C SER A 403 0.07 18.49 -9.00
N TYR A 404 0.01 18.20 -7.69
CA TYR A 404 -0.80 18.94 -6.75
C TYR A 404 -0.13 20.19 -6.17
N HIS A 405 0.83 20.74 -6.91
CA HIS A 405 1.49 22.01 -6.59
C HIS A 405 2.12 22.69 -7.81
N GLY A 406 2.50 21.94 -8.85
CA GLY A 406 3.31 22.40 -9.99
C GLY A 406 2.62 22.37 -11.36
N GLY A 407 1.39 21.85 -11.50
CA GLY A 407 0.69 21.81 -12.79
C GLY A 407 0.69 20.41 -13.43
N ILE A 408 1.00 20.31 -14.73
CA ILE A 408 0.90 19.04 -15.49
C ILE A 408 2.21 18.75 -16.24
N VAL A 409 2.84 17.61 -16.03
CA VAL A 409 3.96 17.15 -16.87
C VAL A 409 3.41 16.40 -18.08
N TYR A 410 3.80 16.84 -19.27
CA TYR A 410 3.45 16.20 -20.53
C TYR A 410 4.55 15.22 -20.97
N LEU A 411 4.17 13.97 -21.22
CA LEU A 411 5.02 12.92 -21.76
C LEU A 411 4.67 12.66 -23.21
N GLN A 412 5.69 12.39 -24.02
CA GLN A 412 5.58 11.89 -25.38
C GLN A 412 6.58 10.76 -25.55
N ASP A 413 6.17 9.67 -26.21
CA ASP A 413 6.97 8.44 -26.33
C ASP A 413 7.52 7.97 -24.97
N ASN A 414 6.66 8.03 -23.93
CA ASN A 414 6.98 7.69 -22.53
C ASN A 414 8.07 8.56 -21.88
N SER A 415 8.48 9.65 -22.52
CA SER A 415 9.57 10.53 -22.06
C SER A 415 9.03 11.91 -21.67
N PRO A 416 9.46 12.50 -20.53
CA PRO A 416 9.03 13.85 -20.14
C PRO A 416 9.49 14.91 -21.16
N VAL A 417 8.55 15.72 -21.65
CA VAL A 417 8.83 16.76 -22.65
C VAL A 417 8.82 18.15 -22.02
N MET A 418 7.80 18.45 -21.23
CA MET A 418 7.65 19.76 -20.57
C MET A 418 6.72 19.72 -19.37
N LEU A 419 6.91 20.67 -18.45
CA LEU A 419 5.95 21.01 -17.41
C LEU A 419 5.05 22.16 -17.90
N TRP A 420 3.73 21.94 -17.90
CA TRP A 420 2.74 22.98 -18.10
C TRP A 420 2.39 23.65 -16.78
N ASP A 421 2.62 24.96 -16.75
CA ASP A 421 2.38 25.84 -15.61
C ASP A 421 1.67 27.13 -16.06
N GLN A 422 1.58 28.12 -15.18
CA GLN A 422 0.94 29.41 -15.47
C GLN A 422 1.69 30.29 -16.47
N THR A 423 2.92 29.94 -16.84
CA THR A 423 3.79 30.75 -17.71
C THR A 423 3.73 30.32 -19.17
N ASN A 424 3.42 29.05 -19.43
CA ASN A 424 3.43 28.45 -20.77
C ASN A 424 2.12 27.76 -21.17
N SER A 425 1.10 27.81 -20.31
CA SER A 425 -0.19 27.16 -20.52
C SER A 425 -1.37 28.02 -20.08
N GLY A 426 -2.59 27.50 -20.20
CA GLY A 426 -3.80 28.15 -19.69
C GLY A 426 -4.05 27.92 -18.20
N LEU A 427 -3.22 27.16 -17.50
CA LEU A 427 -3.34 26.89 -16.06
C LEU A 427 -3.12 28.16 -15.22
N GLU A 428 -3.75 28.22 -14.04
CA GLU A 428 -3.66 29.36 -13.14
C GLU A 428 -3.19 28.89 -11.75
N SER A 429 -2.38 29.72 -11.08
CA SER A 429 -2.02 29.52 -9.68
C SER A 429 -3.11 30.07 -8.76
N LEU A 430 -3.19 29.56 -7.53
CA LEU A 430 -3.90 30.26 -6.47
C LEU A 430 -3.27 31.65 -6.23
N THR A 431 -4.10 32.62 -5.82
CA THR A 431 -3.74 34.05 -5.82
C THR A 431 -3.89 34.74 -4.46
N PHE A 432 -4.43 34.05 -3.45
CA PHE A 432 -4.78 34.66 -2.15
C PHE A 432 -3.70 34.53 -1.08
N ASP A 433 -2.64 33.74 -1.30
CA ASP A 433 -1.47 33.61 -0.40
C ASP A 433 -0.32 34.58 -0.77
N GLY A 434 -0.57 35.49 -1.71
CA GLY A 434 0.40 36.48 -2.20
C GLY A 434 0.87 36.19 -3.63
N PRO A 435 1.36 37.22 -4.35
CA PRO A 435 1.71 37.10 -5.76
C PRO A 435 2.96 36.25 -6.05
N ASP A 436 3.85 36.10 -5.05
CA ASP A 436 5.11 35.35 -5.19
C ASP A 436 4.95 33.86 -4.87
N TYR A 437 3.80 33.47 -4.32
CA TYR A 437 3.50 32.08 -4.00
C TYR A 437 2.77 31.42 -5.17
N ILE A 438 3.46 30.51 -5.85
CA ILE A 438 2.93 29.77 -6.99
C ILE A 438 2.53 28.37 -6.53
N SER A 439 1.25 28.04 -6.70
CA SER A 439 0.73 26.70 -6.43
C SER A 439 -0.43 26.41 -7.39
N ILE A 440 -0.20 25.45 -8.29
CA ILE A 440 -1.16 24.97 -9.28
C ILE A 440 -1.56 23.56 -8.88
N ARG A 441 -2.78 23.38 -8.36
CA ARG A 441 -3.24 22.12 -7.78
C ARG A 441 -4.13 21.36 -8.76
N VAL A 442 -3.51 20.59 -9.65
CA VAL A 442 -4.24 19.74 -10.60
C VAL A 442 -4.32 18.34 -10.03
N ARG A 443 -5.53 17.85 -9.76
CA ARG A 443 -5.72 16.45 -9.32
C ARG A 443 -5.76 15.51 -10.51
N ASP A 444 -6.54 15.85 -11.52
CA ASP A 444 -6.93 14.93 -12.59
C ASP A 444 -7.11 15.67 -13.90
N VAL A 445 -7.01 14.90 -14.99
CA VAL A 445 -7.29 15.34 -16.35
C VAL A 445 -8.09 14.28 -17.08
N LEU A 446 -8.85 14.69 -18.08
CA LEU A 446 -9.63 13.79 -18.92
C LEU A 446 -9.43 14.15 -20.38
N VAL A 447 -9.19 13.16 -21.24
CA VAL A 447 -9.12 13.35 -22.69
C VAL A 447 -10.46 12.94 -23.30
N ASP A 448 -11.12 13.87 -24.00
CA ASP A 448 -12.38 13.58 -24.67
C ASP A 448 -12.18 12.83 -26.00
N GLU A 449 -13.26 12.32 -26.61
CA GLU A 449 -13.23 11.58 -27.89
C GLU A 449 -12.65 12.40 -29.06
N SER A 450 -12.65 13.74 -28.94
CA SER A 450 -12.05 14.65 -29.92
C SER A 450 -10.60 15.00 -29.57
N ALA A 451 -9.99 14.25 -28.65
CA ALA A 451 -8.63 14.41 -28.14
C ALA A 451 -8.35 15.78 -27.53
N ASN A 452 -9.37 16.45 -26.97
CA ASN A 452 -9.15 17.62 -26.13
C ASN A 452 -8.88 17.19 -24.70
N LEU A 453 -7.90 17.85 -24.07
CA LEU A 453 -7.58 17.65 -22.66
C LEU A 453 -8.40 18.60 -21.80
N TRP A 454 -9.17 18.04 -20.89
CA TRP A 454 -9.86 18.73 -19.81
C TRP A 454 -9.03 18.64 -18.53
N SER A 455 -8.89 19.74 -17.82
CA SER A 455 -8.18 19.78 -16.54
C SER A 455 -8.92 20.67 -15.55
N LEU A 456 -8.76 20.34 -14.27
CA LEU A 456 -9.41 21.05 -13.18
C LEU A 456 -8.39 21.42 -12.10
N THR A 457 -8.30 22.72 -11.81
CA THR A 457 -7.35 23.28 -10.83
C THR A 457 -8.08 23.73 -9.56
N GLY A 458 -7.64 23.23 -8.39
CA GLY A 458 -8.11 23.66 -7.07
C GLY A 458 -7.75 25.12 -6.75
N PHE A 459 -8.51 25.76 -5.86
CA PHE A 459 -8.27 27.14 -5.42
C PHE A 459 -8.28 28.22 -6.52
N VAL A 460 -8.91 27.94 -7.66
CA VAL A 460 -8.97 28.84 -8.82
C VAL A 460 -10.41 29.00 -9.31
N LYS A 461 -10.87 30.25 -9.40
CA LYS A 461 -12.21 30.62 -9.89
C LYS A 461 -12.50 30.09 -11.31
N LYS A 462 -11.50 30.20 -12.19
CA LYS A 462 -11.51 29.77 -13.58
C LYS A 462 -10.79 28.42 -13.78
N GLY A 463 -10.95 27.52 -12.81
CA GLY A 463 -10.14 26.31 -12.68
C GLY A 463 -10.38 25.24 -13.73
N LEU A 464 -11.54 25.24 -14.41
CA LEU A 464 -11.85 24.28 -15.48
C LEU A 464 -11.29 24.79 -16.82
N LYS A 465 -10.42 23.98 -17.43
CA LYS A 465 -9.75 24.30 -18.69
C LYS A 465 -9.97 23.20 -19.72
N LYS A 466 -10.08 23.60 -20.98
CA LYS A 466 -10.02 22.72 -22.16
C LYS A 466 -8.85 23.10 -23.02
N ARG A 467 -7.98 22.15 -23.37
CA ARG A 467 -6.89 22.33 -24.33
C ARG A 467 -7.18 21.50 -25.57
N THR A 468 -7.23 22.13 -26.74
CA THR A 468 -7.37 21.42 -28.02
C THR A 468 -6.07 20.72 -28.42
N LEU A 469 -6.12 19.79 -29.38
CA LEU A 469 -4.93 19.20 -30.01
C LEU A 469 -3.95 20.27 -30.53
N SER A 470 -4.47 21.36 -31.12
CA SER A 470 -3.67 22.50 -31.61
C SER A 470 -3.04 23.36 -30.51
N GLY A 471 -3.27 23.03 -29.23
CA GLY A 471 -2.71 23.74 -28.08
C GLY A 471 -3.48 24.99 -27.65
N GLN A 472 -4.69 25.21 -28.17
CA GLN A 472 -5.51 26.34 -27.76
C GLN A 472 -6.23 26.04 -26.45
N TRP A 473 -6.13 26.97 -25.51
CA TRP A 473 -6.75 26.86 -24.19
C TRP A 473 -8.06 27.66 -24.13
N THR A 474 -9.13 26.99 -23.73
CA THR A 474 -10.43 27.59 -23.40
C THR A 474 -10.65 27.48 -21.89
N THR A 475 -11.23 28.51 -21.30
CA THR A 475 -11.42 28.64 -19.85
C THR A 475 -12.90 28.75 -19.50
N TYR A 476 -13.30 28.05 -18.43
CA TYR A 476 -14.65 28.09 -17.89
C TYR A 476 -14.63 28.63 -16.46
N ASP A 477 -15.48 29.62 -16.18
CA ASP A 477 -15.63 30.21 -14.84
C ASP A 477 -16.60 29.36 -14.02
N LEU A 478 -16.16 28.83 -12.88
CA LEU A 478 -16.95 27.91 -12.05
C LEU A 478 -17.81 28.63 -11.01
N SER A 479 -17.84 29.96 -10.96
CA SER A 479 -18.47 30.72 -9.87
C SER A 479 -19.96 30.48 -9.66
N ASP A 480 -20.67 30.00 -10.68
CA ASP A 480 -22.09 29.67 -10.57
C ASP A 480 -22.33 28.43 -9.68
N THR A 481 -21.29 27.61 -9.47
CA THR A 481 -21.34 26.38 -8.67
C THR A 481 -20.37 26.40 -7.50
N VAL A 482 -19.17 26.95 -7.69
CA VAL A 482 -18.14 27.10 -6.66
C VAL A 482 -18.17 28.53 -6.11
N LEU A 483 -18.98 28.74 -5.08
CA LEU A 483 -19.25 30.07 -4.53
C LEU A 483 -18.04 30.68 -3.80
N ASP A 484 -17.25 29.86 -3.12
CA ASP A 484 -16.00 30.26 -2.46
C ASP A 484 -14.83 29.41 -2.94
N TYR A 485 -14.29 29.77 -4.11
CA TYR A 485 -13.14 29.08 -4.69
C TYR A 485 -11.91 29.09 -3.77
N LYS A 486 -11.82 29.97 -2.77
CA LYS A 486 -10.68 30.01 -1.83
C LYS A 486 -10.75 28.92 -0.76
N GLN A 487 -11.90 28.27 -0.61
CA GLN A 487 -12.08 27.10 0.25
C GLN A 487 -12.16 25.80 -0.56
N GLU A 488 -12.23 25.88 -1.90
CA GLU A 488 -12.34 24.73 -2.77
C GLU A 488 -10.96 24.11 -3.06
N ALA A 489 -10.44 23.41 -2.05
CA ALA A 489 -9.08 22.91 -2.04
C ALA A 489 -8.83 21.81 -3.07
N GLY A 490 -9.85 21.01 -3.41
CA GLY A 490 -9.73 19.88 -4.32
C GLY A 490 -11.05 19.35 -4.85
N TYR A 491 -10.93 18.53 -5.88
CA TYR A 491 -12.02 17.94 -6.64
C TYR A 491 -11.86 16.43 -6.73
N SER A 492 -12.87 15.69 -7.20
CA SER A 492 -12.76 14.28 -7.60
C SER A 492 -11.98 14.12 -8.91
N ASN A 493 -11.86 12.88 -9.40
CA ASN A 493 -11.59 12.63 -10.81
C ASN A 493 -12.74 13.15 -11.70
N LEU A 494 -12.47 13.34 -13.00
CA LEU A 494 -13.41 13.84 -14.00
C LEU A 494 -14.09 12.68 -14.73
N GLU A 495 -15.39 12.81 -15.04
CA GLU A 495 -16.15 11.83 -15.83
C GLU A 495 -16.95 12.56 -16.92
N LEU A 496 -16.85 12.09 -18.17
CA LEU A 496 -17.50 12.72 -19.32
C LEU A 496 -18.68 11.87 -19.81
N TYR A 497 -19.88 12.33 -19.53
CA TYR A 497 -21.11 11.66 -19.94
C TYR A 497 -21.49 12.02 -21.38
N ASN A 498 -21.47 11.03 -22.28
CA ASN A 498 -21.89 11.11 -23.69
C ASN A 498 -21.30 12.31 -24.45
N ASN A 499 -20.05 12.70 -24.14
CA ASN A 499 -19.38 13.87 -24.71
C ASN A 499 -20.18 15.19 -24.58
N LYS A 500 -21.03 15.30 -23.55
CA LYS A 500 -21.96 16.42 -23.34
C LYS A 500 -21.86 17.04 -21.96
N ILE A 501 -21.82 16.22 -20.91
CA ILE A 501 -21.82 16.70 -19.53
C ILE A 501 -20.55 16.23 -18.85
N LEU A 502 -19.72 17.17 -18.44
CA LEU A 502 -18.55 16.89 -17.61
C LEU A 502 -18.97 16.91 -16.14
N PHE A 503 -18.74 15.80 -15.44
CA PHE A 503 -18.99 15.66 -14.02
C PHE A 503 -17.69 15.66 -13.23
N PHE A 504 -17.75 16.26 -12.04
CA PHE A 504 -16.74 16.16 -11.01
C PHE A 504 -17.34 16.49 -9.64
N GLY A 505 -16.86 15.81 -8.62
CA GLY A 505 -17.10 16.13 -7.23
C GLY A 505 -16.15 17.20 -6.73
N SER A 506 -16.56 17.86 -5.65
CA SER A 506 -15.81 18.91 -4.99
C SER A 506 -15.72 18.61 -3.48
N VAL A 507 -14.82 19.28 -2.76
CA VAL A 507 -14.71 19.11 -1.29
C VAL A 507 -15.79 19.88 -0.54
N ASN A 508 -16.28 21.01 -1.08
CA ASN A 508 -17.25 21.90 -0.40
C ASN A 508 -18.51 22.25 -1.22
N SER A 509 -18.58 21.83 -2.48
CA SER A 509 -19.63 22.22 -3.44
C SER A 509 -20.37 21.02 -4.04
N GLY A 510 -20.20 19.82 -3.47
CA GLY A 510 -20.94 18.63 -3.85
C GLY A 510 -20.62 18.15 -5.27
N LEU A 511 -21.60 17.56 -5.94
CA LEU A 511 -21.46 17.06 -7.31
C LEU A 511 -21.75 18.19 -8.30
N ILE A 512 -20.80 18.51 -9.16
CA ILE A 512 -20.91 19.54 -10.20
C ILE A 512 -21.04 18.86 -11.57
N GLY A 513 -21.97 19.35 -12.38
CA GLY A 513 -22.13 18.97 -13.78
C GLY A 513 -22.07 20.21 -14.68
N VAL A 514 -21.32 20.10 -15.77
CA VAL A 514 -21.08 21.17 -16.75
C VAL A 514 -21.50 20.69 -18.14
N ASP A 515 -22.58 21.25 -18.70
CA ASP A 515 -23.06 20.93 -20.04
C ASP A 515 -22.25 21.69 -21.09
N ILE A 516 -21.23 21.01 -21.62
CA ILE A 516 -20.29 21.52 -22.62
C ILE A 516 -20.88 21.51 -24.04
N SER A 517 -22.08 20.97 -24.23
CA SER A 517 -22.77 20.97 -25.53
C SER A 517 -23.56 22.26 -25.79
N GLN A 518 -23.77 23.08 -24.76
CA GLN A 518 -24.46 24.36 -24.85
C GLN A 518 -23.49 25.56 -24.92
N SER A 519 -23.96 26.64 -25.56
CA SER A 519 -23.24 27.91 -25.67
C SER A 519 -24.20 29.07 -25.34
N PRO A 520 -24.08 29.73 -24.17
CA PRO A 520 -23.07 29.49 -23.13
C PRO A 520 -23.26 28.13 -22.43
N THR A 521 -22.17 27.61 -21.88
CA THR A 521 -22.16 26.38 -21.08
C THR A 521 -23.07 26.54 -19.86
N GLN A 522 -23.88 25.53 -19.57
CA GLN A 522 -24.73 25.49 -18.37
C GLN A 522 -24.03 24.71 -17.26
N MET A 523 -24.15 25.18 -16.01
CA MET A 523 -23.57 24.50 -14.85
C MET A 523 -24.63 24.32 -13.76
N LYS A 524 -24.57 23.20 -13.05
CA LYS A 524 -25.41 22.91 -11.89
C LYS A 524 -24.59 22.15 -10.85
N ARG A 525 -24.92 22.34 -9.58
CA ARG A 525 -24.41 21.51 -8.48
C ARG A 525 -25.54 20.84 -7.71
N ILE A 526 -25.26 19.66 -7.16
CA ILE A 526 -26.09 19.00 -6.15
C ILE A 526 -25.28 18.89 -4.86
N MET A 527 -25.82 19.48 -3.81
CA MET A 527 -25.30 19.41 -2.45
C MET A 527 -25.94 18.22 -1.70
N GLY A 528 -25.36 17.85 -0.57
CA GLY A 528 -25.88 16.90 0.39
C GLY A 528 -27.22 17.32 1.01
N GLY A 529 -27.78 16.44 1.84
CA GLY A 529 -29.10 16.61 2.44
C GLY A 529 -30.19 15.87 1.65
N ASP A 530 -31.32 16.53 1.40
CA ASP A 530 -32.54 15.90 0.85
C ASP A 530 -32.40 15.40 -0.61
N MET A 531 -31.27 15.64 -1.26
CA MET A 531 -30.99 15.25 -2.65
C MET A 531 -30.23 13.91 -2.76
N GLY A 532 -30.05 13.20 -1.64
CA GLY A 532 -29.53 11.83 -1.59
C GLY A 532 -28.01 11.69 -1.77
N LEU A 533 -27.26 12.78 -1.66
CA LEU A 533 -25.80 12.78 -1.58
C LEU A 533 -25.36 12.67 -0.10
N PRO A 534 -24.60 11.65 0.32
CA PRO A 534 -24.25 11.44 1.74
C PRO A 534 -23.40 12.56 2.36
N SER A 535 -22.52 13.17 1.58
CA SER A 535 -21.63 14.27 2.01
C SER A 535 -21.27 15.16 0.81
N ASP A 536 -21.14 16.47 1.05
CA ASP A 536 -20.65 17.43 0.04
C ASP A 536 -19.21 17.17 -0.38
N ASP A 537 -18.42 16.53 0.50
CA ASP A 537 -17.05 16.14 0.26
C ASP A 537 -16.99 14.86 -0.59
N ILE A 538 -16.89 15.03 -1.92
CA ILE A 538 -16.84 13.96 -2.91
C ILE A 538 -15.38 13.64 -3.27
N ARG A 539 -15.03 12.35 -3.20
CA ARG A 539 -13.65 11.86 -3.34
C ARG A 539 -13.39 11.11 -4.63
N SER A 540 -14.38 10.40 -5.16
CA SER A 540 -14.27 9.65 -6.41
C SER A 540 -15.63 9.59 -7.09
N ILE A 541 -15.65 9.64 -8.41
CA ILE A 541 -16.84 9.40 -9.22
C ILE A 541 -16.50 8.43 -10.35
N ARG A 542 -17.46 7.65 -10.83
CA ARG A 542 -17.21 6.72 -11.94
C ARG A 542 -18.49 6.47 -12.72
N LEU A 543 -18.43 6.58 -14.05
CA LEU A 543 -19.53 6.12 -14.90
C LEU A 543 -19.45 4.60 -15.05
N ASP A 544 -20.56 3.92 -14.82
CA ASP A 544 -20.69 2.50 -15.13
C ASP A 544 -21.10 2.27 -16.59
N LYS A 545 -21.06 1.00 -17.04
CA LYS A 545 -21.42 0.64 -18.42
C LYS A 545 -22.91 0.83 -18.73
N ASP A 546 -23.74 1.01 -17.70
CA ASP A 546 -25.17 1.34 -17.82
C ASP A 546 -25.42 2.86 -17.80
N ASN A 547 -24.36 3.67 -17.91
CA ASN A 547 -24.44 5.13 -17.94
C ASN A 547 -24.97 5.74 -16.63
N ARG A 548 -24.74 5.08 -15.48
CA ARG A 548 -25.03 5.59 -14.14
C ARG A 548 -23.75 6.13 -13.53
N LEU A 549 -23.84 7.28 -12.87
CA LEU A 549 -22.69 7.89 -12.20
C LEU A 549 -22.67 7.47 -10.73
N TRP A 550 -21.66 6.69 -10.36
CA TRP A 550 -21.37 6.30 -8.99
C TRP A 550 -20.56 7.41 -8.33
N VAL A 551 -20.93 7.77 -7.10
CA VAL A 551 -20.38 8.92 -6.38
C VAL A 551 -19.94 8.48 -4.98
N GLY A 552 -18.63 8.42 -4.79
CA GLY A 552 -17.99 8.13 -3.52
C GLY A 552 -17.69 9.39 -2.74
N THR A 553 -18.21 9.48 -1.52
CA THR A 553 -18.08 10.64 -0.64
C THR A 553 -17.30 10.30 0.62
N LYS A 554 -17.06 11.30 1.45
CA LYS A 554 -16.48 11.11 2.78
C LYS A 554 -17.33 10.25 3.73
N ASP A 555 -18.66 10.23 3.54
CA ASP A 555 -19.59 9.58 4.47
C ASP A 555 -20.44 8.48 3.79
N GLY A 556 -20.02 8.00 2.61
CA GLY A 556 -20.61 6.85 1.95
C GLY A 556 -20.78 7.01 0.43
N LEU A 557 -21.63 6.16 -0.13
CA LEU A 557 -21.82 5.99 -1.57
C LEU A 557 -23.21 6.43 -2.02
N ALA A 558 -23.29 7.07 -3.19
CA ALA A 558 -24.53 7.43 -3.86
C ALA A 558 -24.45 7.16 -5.37
N VAL A 559 -25.60 7.04 -6.02
CA VAL A 559 -25.69 6.83 -7.47
C VAL A 559 -26.65 7.84 -8.10
N LEU A 560 -26.19 8.49 -9.16
CA LEU A 560 -27.02 9.26 -10.09
C LEU A 560 -27.39 8.34 -11.28
N TYR A 561 -28.62 7.82 -11.24
CA TYR A 561 -29.12 6.84 -12.22
C TYR A 561 -29.42 7.40 -13.61
N ALA A 562 -29.66 8.71 -13.71
CA ALA A 562 -30.00 9.37 -14.97
C ALA A 562 -29.16 10.65 -15.17
N PRO A 563 -27.86 10.55 -15.47
CA PRO A 563 -26.99 11.72 -15.64
C PRO A 563 -27.45 12.66 -16.76
N ASN A 564 -28.13 12.16 -17.78
CA ASN A 564 -28.73 12.99 -18.84
C ASN A 564 -29.80 13.97 -18.36
N ARG A 565 -30.45 13.67 -17.22
CA ARG A 565 -31.48 14.54 -16.64
C ARG A 565 -30.91 15.53 -15.64
N PHE A 566 -29.58 15.58 -15.45
CA PHE A 566 -28.96 16.28 -14.32
C PHE A 566 -29.42 17.73 -14.14
N PHE A 567 -29.68 18.45 -15.23
CA PHE A 567 -30.11 19.86 -15.23
C PHE A 567 -31.62 20.05 -14.96
N GLU A 568 -32.40 18.99 -14.80
CA GLU A 568 -33.81 19.04 -14.41
C GLU A 568 -33.97 19.24 -12.89
N ASP A 569 -35.03 19.92 -12.46
CA ASP A 569 -35.25 20.32 -11.06
C ASP A 569 -35.41 19.14 -10.09
N ASP A 570 -35.91 17.99 -10.56
CA ASP A 570 -36.19 16.79 -9.75
C ASP A 570 -35.00 15.80 -9.66
N THR A 571 -33.84 16.14 -10.21
CA THR A 571 -32.68 15.25 -10.18
C THR A 571 -32.18 15.03 -8.76
N GLN A 572 -32.04 13.77 -8.36
CA GLN A 572 -31.50 13.37 -7.07
C GLN A 572 -30.55 12.18 -7.22
N LEU A 573 -29.63 12.05 -6.28
CA LEU A 573 -28.85 10.84 -6.08
C LEU A 573 -29.62 9.88 -5.15
N ARG A 574 -29.24 8.61 -5.13
CA ARG A 574 -29.84 7.61 -4.25
C ARG A 574 -28.76 6.76 -3.59
N SER A 575 -28.96 6.46 -2.32
CA SER A 575 -28.17 5.46 -1.59
C SER A 575 -28.35 4.08 -2.22
N VAL A 576 -27.28 3.29 -2.25
CA VAL A 576 -27.34 1.88 -2.62
C VAL A 576 -27.78 1.09 -1.39
N VAL A 577 -28.86 0.31 -1.50
CA VAL A 577 -29.39 -0.48 -0.38
C VAL A 577 -29.12 -1.95 -0.63
N ILE A 578 -28.52 -2.62 0.35
CA ILE A 578 -28.23 -4.06 0.31
C ILE A 578 -28.97 -4.81 1.42
N SER A 579 -29.25 -6.09 1.18
CA SER A 579 -29.81 -7.01 2.18
C SER A 579 -28.68 -7.75 2.90
N ASP A 580 -28.51 -7.50 4.19
CA ASP A 580 -27.57 -8.21 5.06
C ASP A 580 -28.34 -9.06 6.09
N GLY A 581 -28.35 -10.38 5.90
CA GLY A 581 -29.05 -11.31 6.80
C GLY A 581 -30.55 -11.07 6.95
N GLY A 582 -31.20 -10.42 5.96
CA GLY A 582 -32.62 -10.05 5.99
C GLY A 582 -32.90 -8.61 6.46
N ASN A 583 -31.89 -7.86 6.88
CA ASN A 583 -32.01 -6.42 7.17
C ASN A 583 -31.57 -5.60 5.96
N LEU A 584 -32.36 -4.59 5.60
CA LEU A 584 -31.97 -3.61 4.59
C LEU A 584 -31.10 -2.54 5.25
N ARG A 585 -29.93 -2.27 4.67
CA ARG A 585 -29.07 -1.15 5.07
C ARG A 585 -28.46 -0.46 3.86
N GLU A 586 -28.09 0.80 4.05
CA GLU A 586 -27.29 1.52 3.07
C GLU A 586 -25.88 0.92 3.01
N LEU A 587 -25.43 0.65 1.79
CA LEU A 587 -24.11 0.14 1.49
C LEU A 587 -23.07 1.22 1.78
N LEU A 588 -22.06 0.87 2.59
CA LEU A 588 -20.93 1.73 2.93
C LEU A 588 -21.32 3.06 3.59
N SER A 589 -22.46 3.11 4.28
CA SER A 589 -22.87 4.28 5.08
C SER A 589 -21.80 4.61 6.14
N GLY A 590 -21.40 5.87 6.20
CA GLY A 590 -20.35 6.37 7.09
C GLY A 590 -18.92 5.94 6.72
N GLN A 591 -18.71 5.35 5.55
CA GLN A 591 -17.37 5.00 5.06
C GLN A 591 -16.84 6.08 4.11
N LEU A 592 -15.59 6.50 4.32
CA LEU A 592 -14.88 7.39 3.40
C LEU A 592 -14.42 6.57 2.20
N ILE A 593 -15.04 6.83 1.05
CA ILE A 593 -14.73 6.19 -0.23
C ILE A 593 -13.50 6.86 -0.83
N SER A 594 -12.45 6.09 -1.12
CA SER A 594 -11.22 6.59 -1.72
C SER A 594 -11.22 6.51 -3.23
N ASP A 595 -11.74 5.41 -3.78
CA ASP A 595 -11.75 5.16 -5.22
C ASP A 595 -12.89 4.22 -5.63
N ILE A 596 -13.35 4.37 -6.88
CA ILE A 596 -14.40 3.55 -7.50
C ILE A 596 -13.96 3.18 -8.91
N GLU A 597 -13.85 1.89 -9.18
CA GLU A 597 -13.55 1.37 -10.50
C GLU A 597 -14.60 0.38 -10.99
N VAL A 598 -14.78 0.29 -12.31
CA VAL A 598 -15.77 -0.56 -12.96
C VAL A 598 -15.05 -1.58 -13.84
N ASP A 599 -15.29 -2.86 -13.58
CA ASP A 599 -14.64 -3.93 -14.32
C ASP A 599 -15.35 -4.31 -15.63
N GLY A 600 -14.73 -5.22 -16.38
CA GLY A 600 -15.23 -5.70 -17.67
C GLY A 600 -16.64 -6.28 -17.64
N ASN A 601 -17.13 -6.74 -16.48
CA ASN A 601 -18.48 -7.28 -16.26
C ASN A 601 -19.42 -6.26 -15.59
N ASN A 602 -19.06 -4.98 -15.58
CA ASN A 602 -19.83 -3.89 -14.97
C ASN A 602 -19.97 -4.00 -13.43
N GLN A 603 -19.13 -4.81 -12.77
CA GLN A 603 -19.08 -4.88 -11.31
C GLN A 603 -18.32 -3.66 -10.78
N LYS A 604 -18.65 -3.24 -9.56
CA LYS A 604 -18.04 -2.06 -8.93
C LYS A 604 -17.03 -2.49 -7.89
N TRP A 605 -15.79 -2.06 -8.08
CA TRP A 605 -14.70 -2.16 -7.11
C TRP A 605 -14.62 -0.85 -6.35
N ILE A 606 -14.86 -0.89 -5.03
CA ILE A 606 -14.92 0.30 -4.19
C ILE A 606 -13.90 0.17 -3.07
N SER A 607 -12.92 1.08 -3.04
CA SER A 607 -11.94 1.16 -1.95
C SER A 607 -12.36 2.18 -0.89
N THR A 608 -11.91 1.94 0.35
CA THR A 608 -12.15 2.82 1.49
C THR A 608 -10.85 3.08 2.25
N THR A 609 -10.83 4.15 3.04
CA THR A 609 -9.64 4.52 3.84
C THR A 609 -9.47 3.70 5.12
N SER A 610 -10.39 2.80 5.47
CA SER A 610 -10.31 2.02 6.71
C SER A 610 -10.91 0.63 6.67
N SER A 611 -11.81 0.34 5.72
CA SER A 611 -12.59 -0.89 5.66
C SER A 611 -12.23 -1.79 4.47
N GLY A 612 -11.13 -1.51 3.78
CA GLY A 612 -10.63 -2.31 2.66
C GLY A 612 -11.39 -2.07 1.36
N VAL A 613 -11.57 -3.14 0.58
CA VAL A 613 -12.13 -3.10 -0.78
C VAL A 613 -13.36 -3.98 -0.89
N PHE A 614 -14.42 -3.44 -1.51
CA PHE A 614 -15.67 -4.13 -1.76
C PHE A 614 -15.86 -4.33 -3.27
N LEU A 615 -16.13 -5.57 -3.67
CA LEU A 615 -16.61 -5.89 -5.01
C LEU A 615 -18.13 -6.06 -4.95
N ILE A 616 -18.85 -5.30 -5.77
CA ILE A 616 -20.31 -5.23 -5.76
C ILE A 616 -20.86 -5.61 -7.13
N SER A 617 -22.01 -6.29 -7.12
CA SER A 617 -22.71 -6.75 -8.32
C SER A 617 -23.01 -5.62 -9.33
N PRO A 618 -23.24 -5.95 -10.62
CA PRO A 618 -23.52 -4.96 -11.67
C PRO A 618 -24.71 -4.04 -11.38
N ASP A 619 -25.73 -4.53 -10.70
CA ASP A 619 -26.89 -3.75 -10.27
C ASP A 619 -26.73 -3.01 -8.94
N GLY A 620 -25.63 -3.24 -8.20
CA GLY A 620 -25.41 -2.66 -6.87
C GLY A 620 -26.05 -3.41 -5.71
N SER A 621 -26.78 -4.51 -5.96
CA SER A 621 -27.64 -5.12 -4.94
C SER A 621 -26.92 -6.07 -3.97
N GLN A 622 -25.71 -6.52 -4.29
CA GLN A 622 -24.98 -7.53 -3.51
C GLN A 622 -23.49 -7.21 -3.41
N ILE A 623 -22.91 -7.44 -2.22
CA ILE A 623 -21.47 -7.54 -2.03
C ILE A 623 -21.04 -8.94 -2.46
N LEU A 624 -20.24 -9.03 -3.51
CA LEU A 624 -19.71 -10.27 -4.05
C LEU A 624 -18.44 -10.71 -3.30
N GLN A 625 -17.56 -9.75 -2.99
CA GLN A 625 -16.33 -9.97 -2.22
C GLN A 625 -16.01 -8.76 -1.35
N HIS A 626 -15.30 -9.01 -0.25
CA HIS A 626 -14.80 -7.98 0.67
C HIS A 626 -13.40 -8.35 1.15
N PHE A 627 -12.42 -7.51 0.80
CA PHE A 627 -11.01 -7.69 1.13
C PHE A 627 -10.58 -6.69 2.20
N THR A 628 -9.90 -7.20 3.23
CA THR A 628 -9.36 -6.46 4.37
C THR A 628 -7.98 -7.01 4.70
N LYS A 629 -7.17 -6.26 5.45
CA LYS A 629 -5.89 -6.75 5.99
C LYS A 629 -6.00 -8.09 6.72
N GLN A 630 -7.15 -8.37 7.35
CA GLN A 630 -7.35 -9.57 8.18
C GLN A 630 -7.70 -10.83 7.38
N ASN A 631 -8.28 -10.68 6.19
CA ASN A 631 -8.79 -11.80 5.40
C ASN A 631 -8.16 -11.91 4.00
N SER A 632 -7.21 -11.04 3.65
CA SER A 632 -6.48 -11.06 2.40
C SER A 632 -5.03 -10.57 2.55
N PRO A 633 -4.17 -10.75 1.53
CA PRO A 633 -2.82 -10.18 1.48
C PRO A 633 -2.75 -8.64 1.39
N LEU A 634 -3.84 -7.90 1.61
CA LEU A 634 -3.79 -6.44 1.63
C LEU A 634 -2.82 -5.97 2.74
N PRO A 635 -1.85 -5.08 2.46
CA PRO A 635 -0.94 -4.55 3.48
C PRO A 635 -1.66 -3.77 4.58
N THR A 636 -2.74 -3.09 4.20
CA THR A 636 -3.61 -2.34 5.09
C THR A 636 -5.03 -2.31 4.53
N SER A 637 -6.02 -2.14 5.40
CA SER A 637 -7.42 -1.89 4.99
C SER A 637 -7.64 -0.44 4.54
N SER A 638 -6.62 0.43 4.59
CA SER A 638 -6.65 1.76 3.98
C SER A 638 -6.15 1.68 2.54
N VAL A 639 -7.05 1.39 1.60
CA VAL A 639 -6.71 1.31 0.18
C VAL A 639 -6.94 2.68 -0.46
N LYS A 640 -5.97 3.15 -1.25
CA LYS A 640 -5.96 4.51 -1.80
C LYS A 640 -6.55 4.59 -3.20
N THR A 641 -6.22 3.60 -4.04
CA THR A 641 -6.58 3.57 -5.46
C THR A 641 -6.71 2.13 -5.95
N ILE A 642 -7.51 1.93 -6.99
CA ILE A 642 -7.69 0.65 -7.68
C ILE A 642 -7.30 0.83 -9.14
N GLY A 643 -6.52 -0.10 -9.68
CA GLY A 643 -6.29 -0.21 -11.13
C GLY A 643 -6.88 -1.52 -11.64
N ILE A 644 -7.49 -1.53 -12.82
CA ILE A 644 -8.06 -2.75 -13.42
C ILE A 644 -7.48 -2.96 -14.81
N ASP A 645 -6.81 -4.09 -15.00
CA ASP A 645 -6.51 -4.60 -16.33
C ASP A 645 -7.67 -5.45 -16.82
N ASN A 646 -8.60 -4.82 -17.52
CA ASN A 646 -9.76 -5.51 -18.07
C ASN A 646 -9.40 -6.57 -19.11
N ALA A 647 -8.22 -6.53 -19.74
CA ALA A 647 -7.81 -7.56 -20.70
C ALA A 647 -7.43 -8.87 -20.00
N THR A 648 -6.80 -8.78 -18.83
CA THR A 648 -6.32 -9.95 -18.05
C THR A 648 -7.21 -10.30 -16.86
N GLY A 649 -8.08 -9.39 -16.44
CA GLY A 649 -8.89 -9.48 -15.23
C GLY A 649 -8.10 -9.26 -13.94
N GLU A 650 -6.85 -8.77 -14.04
CA GLU A 650 -6.02 -8.46 -12.88
C GLU A 650 -6.43 -7.11 -12.27
N VAL A 651 -6.63 -7.08 -10.96
CA VAL A 651 -7.05 -5.90 -10.20
C VAL A 651 -5.95 -5.52 -9.23
N TYR A 652 -5.41 -4.32 -9.36
CA TYR A 652 -4.35 -3.76 -8.51
C TYR A 652 -4.96 -2.94 -7.38
N PHE A 653 -4.44 -3.12 -6.17
CA PHE A 653 -4.82 -2.33 -4.99
C PHE A 653 -3.59 -1.54 -4.52
N GLY A 654 -3.63 -0.23 -4.75
CA GLY A 654 -2.62 0.70 -4.26
C GLY A 654 -2.92 1.13 -2.83
N THR A 655 -1.93 1.00 -1.94
CA THR A 655 -2.01 1.50 -0.56
C THR A 655 -0.79 2.37 -0.25
N LEU A 656 -0.82 3.06 0.89
CA LEU A 656 0.36 3.78 1.37
C LEU A 656 1.45 2.85 1.95
N ASN A 657 1.15 1.55 2.08
CA ASN A 657 2.01 0.51 2.65
C ASN A 657 2.37 -0.57 1.60
N GLY A 658 2.36 -0.23 0.31
CA GLY A 658 2.68 -1.14 -0.79
C GLY A 658 1.47 -1.48 -1.67
N MET A 659 1.72 -2.20 -2.75
CA MET A 659 0.70 -2.63 -3.70
C MET A 659 0.67 -4.15 -3.84
N VAL A 660 -0.53 -4.66 -4.01
CA VAL A 660 -0.80 -6.06 -4.36
C VAL A 660 -1.80 -6.11 -5.49
N SER A 661 -1.77 -7.17 -6.30
CA SER A 661 -2.83 -7.45 -7.27
C SER A 661 -3.60 -8.71 -6.89
N PHE A 662 -4.84 -8.79 -7.36
CA PHE A 662 -5.72 -9.94 -7.27
C PHE A 662 -6.19 -10.33 -8.67
N GLN A 663 -6.07 -11.62 -8.99
CA GLN A 663 -6.63 -12.18 -10.22
C GLN A 663 -8.15 -12.31 -10.07
N GLY A 664 -8.88 -11.36 -10.65
CA GLY A 664 -10.32 -11.41 -10.81
C GLY A 664 -10.77 -12.31 -11.96
N ASP A 665 -12.10 -12.41 -12.12
CA ASP A 665 -12.77 -13.22 -13.14
C ASP A 665 -13.56 -12.37 -14.16
N ALA A 666 -13.45 -11.05 -14.08
CA ALA A 666 -14.07 -10.12 -15.00
C ALA A 666 -13.13 -9.71 -16.13
N TYR A 667 -13.60 -9.84 -17.37
CA TYR A 667 -12.82 -9.55 -18.57
C TYR A 667 -13.54 -8.55 -19.48
N ALA A 668 -12.77 -7.79 -20.24
CA ALA A 668 -13.24 -6.94 -21.32
C ALA A 668 -13.98 -7.74 -22.38
N GLU A 669 -14.90 -7.07 -23.06
CA GLU A 669 -15.68 -7.64 -24.15
C GLU A 669 -14.77 -8.04 -25.32
N SER A 670 -15.10 -9.16 -25.96
CA SER A 670 -14.44 -9.60 -27.20
C SER A 670 -15.25 -9.14 -28.42
N GLU A 671 -14.56 -8.90 -29.52
CA GLU A 671 -15.17 -8.60 -30.82
C GLU A 671 -15.96 -9.80 -31.38
N SER A 672 -15.56 -11.05 -31.05
CA SER A 672 -16.19 -12.26 -31.58
C SER A 672 -16.29 -13.38 -30.55
N LEU A 673 -17.44 -14.07 -30.54
CA LEU A 673 -17.66 -15.24 -29.68
C LEU A 673 -16.80 -16.45 -30.09
N SER A 674 -16.17 -16.43 -31.26
CA SER A 674 -15.21 -17.45 -31.66
C SER A 674 -14.01 -17.54 -30.70
N ASP A 675 -13.61 -16.41 -30.11
CA ASP A 675 -12.56 -16.28 -29.10
C ASP A 675 -12.95 -16.85 -27.73
N ALA A 676 -14.21 -17.24 -27.56
CA ALA A 676 -14.70 -17.70 -26.27
C ALA A 676 -13.86 -18.88 -25.75
N ASN A 677 -13.44 -18.80 -24.50
CA ASN A 677 -12.59 -19.81 -23.88
C ASN A 677 -13.07 -20.13 -22.46
N VAL A 678 -12.86 -21.37 -22.04
CA VAL A 678 -13.37 -21.92 -20.79
C VAL A 678 -12.20 -22.42 -19.96
N PHE A 679 -12.05 -21.88 -18.75
CA PHE A 679 -10.95 -22.23 -17.85
C PHE A 679 -11.43 -22.34 -16.38
N PRO A 680 -10.92 -23.28 -15.58
CA PRO A 680 -10.00 -24.35 -15.97
C PRO A 680 -10.69 -25.46 -16.76
N ASN A 681 -9.96 -26.05 -17.71
CA ASN A 681 -10.43 -27.19 -18.50
C ASN A 681 -9.28 -28.19 -18.75
N PRO A 682 -9.31 -29.42 -18.20
CA PRO A 682 -10.39 -29.97 -17.37
C PRO A 682 -10.45 -29.34 -15.98
N VAL A 683 -11.64 -29.33 -15.38
CA VAL A 683 -11.79 -29.14 -13.94
C VAL A 683 -11.29 -30.40 -13.25
N ARG A 684 -10.25 -30.24 -12.42
CA ARG A 684 -9.63 -31.34 -11.69
C ARG A 684 -10.39 -31.69 -10.40
N PRO A 685 -10.19 -32.90 -9.84
CA PRO A 685 -10.73 -33.27 -8.54
C PRO A 685 -10.35 -32.23 -7.48
N ASN A 686 -11.27 -31.97 -6.54
CA ASN A 686 -11.10 -30.99 -5.46
C ASN A 686 -10.95 -29.52 -5.88
N PHE A 687 -11.15 -29.15 -7.15
CA PHE A 687 -11.22 -27.74 -7.54
C PHE A 687 -12.46 -27.06 -6.92
N LEU A 688 -12.24 -26.10 -6.02
CA LEU A 688 -13.30 -25.37 -5.31
C LEU A 688 -13.60 -23.99 -5.90
N GLY A 689 -12.85 -23.55 -6.93
CA GLY A 689 -13.06 -22.27 -7.60
C GLY A 689 -14.21 -22.28 -8.61
N ASN A 690 -14.33 -21.18 -9.34
CA ASN A 690 -15.28 -21.01 -10.44
C ASN A 690 -14.65 -21.42 -11.77
N VAL A 691 -15.47 -21.93 -12.68
CA VAL A 691 -15.14 -21.98 -14.10
C VAL A 691 -15.50 -20.65 -14.72
N VAL A 692 -14.54 -20.02 -15.39
CA VAL A 692 -14.70 -18.76 -16.09
C VAL A 692 -14.84 -19.04 -17.58
N ILE A 693 -15.86 -18.44 -18.19
CA ILE A 693 -16.05 -18.41 -19.64
C ILE A 693 -15.80 -16.96 -20.05
N ARG A 694 -14.71 -16.73 -20.77
CA ARG A 694 -14.29 -15.39 -21.24
C ARG A 694 -14.34 -15.32 -22.77
N GLY A 695 -14.12 -14.13 -23.33
CA GLY A 695 -14.24 -13.89 -24.77
C GLY A 695 -15.71 -13.76 -25.20
N LEU A 696 -16.51 -13.16 -24.33
CA LEU A 696 -17.94 -12.90 -24.56
C LEU A 696 -18.12 -11.44 -25.00
N GLN A 697 -19.25 -11.16 -25.65
CA GLN A 697 -19.77 -9.80 -25.83
C GLN A 697 -20.71 -9.45 -24.68
N GLN A 698 -20.99 -8.18 -24.43
CA GLN A 698 -22.05 -7.80 -23.49
C GLN A 698 -23.41 -8.39 -23.91
N ASN A 699 -24.25 -8.76 -22.94
CA ASN A 699 -25.58 -9.35 -23.16
C ASN A 699 -25.56 -10.69 -23.92
N THR A 700 -24.46 -11.45 -23.82
CA THR A 700 -24.35 -12.79 -24.42
C THR A 700 -25.08 -13.82 -23.56
N ARG A 701 -25.93 -14.65 -24.15
CA ARG A 701 -26.58 -15.74 -23.42
C ARG A 701 -25.70 -16.98 -23.41
N VAL A 702 -25.49 -17.53 -22.22
CA VAL A 702 -24.67 -18.72 -21.99
C VAL A 702 -25.52 -19.82 -21.37
N LYS A 703 -25.61 -20.97 -22.05
CA LYS A 703 -26.31 -22.17 -21.59
C LYS A 703 -25.35 -23.34 -21.46
N ILE A 704 -25.35 -23.99 -20.32
CA ILE A 704 -24.51 -25.17 -20.07
C ILE A 704 -25.41 -26.38 -19.94
N THR A 705 -25.08 -27.44 -20.66
CA THR A 705 -25.81 -28.72 -20.67
C THR A 705 -24.88 -29.89 -20.43
N ASP A 706 -25.41 -31.01 -19.94
CA ASP A 706 -24.71 -32.29 -20.03
C ASP A 706 -24.73 -32.85 -21.46
N VAL A 707 -24.00 -33.95 -21.72
CA VAL A 707 -24.00 -34.60 -23.05
C VAL A 707 -25.36 -35.17 -23.48
N ALA A 708 -26.32 -35.35 -22.56
CA ALA A 708 -27.67 -35.77 -22.86
C ALA A 708 -28.58 -34.59 -23.26
N GLY A 709 -28.08 -33.35 -23.14
CA GLY A 709 -28.81 -32.12 -23.46
C GLY A 709 -29.60 -31.53 -22.31
N ASN A 710 -29.46 -32.05 -21.08
CA ASN A 710 -30.12 -31.48 -19.92
C ASN A 710 -29.44 -30.16 -19.53
N LEU A 711 -30.22 -29.08 -19.44
CA LEU A 711 -29.73 -27.77 -19.02
C LEU A 711 -29.36 -27.79 -17.53
N VAL A 712 -28.13 -27.37 -17.22
CA VAL A 712 -27.60 -27.31 -15.85
C VAL A 712 -27.32 -25.88 -15.37
N TYR A 713 -27.12 -24.94 -16.29
CA TYR A 713 -26.88 -23.53 -16.00
C TYR A 713 -27.34 -22.65 -17.19
N ASP A 714 -27.90 -21.47 -16.92
CA ASP A 714 -28.36 -20.49 -17.92
C ASP A 714 -28.16 -19.09 -17.32
N THR A 715 -27.43 -18.23 -18.03
CA THR A 715 -27.19 -16.85 -17.61
C THR A 715 -26.97 -15.95 -18.82
N THR A 716 -27.01 -14.64 -18.59
CA THR A 716 -26.58 -13.62 -19.55
C THR A 716 -25.33 -12.94 -19.02
N SER A 717 -24.38 -12.60 -19.88
CA SER A 717 -23.18 -11.84 -19.50
C SER A 717 -23.49 -10.35 -19.37
N GLU A 718 -22.97 -9.73 -18.30
CA GLU A 718 -22.97 -8.27 -18.12
C GLU A 718 -21.75 -7.61 -18.81
N GLY A 719 -20.86 -8.43 -19.37
CA GLY A 719 -19.65 -8.02 -20.05
C GLY A 719 -18.91 -9.17 -20.72
N GLY A 720 -17.58 -9.14 -20.69
CA GLY A 720 -16.72 -10.05 -21.47
C GLY A 720 -16.57 -11.47 -20.93
N SER A 721 -17.20 -11.77 -19.80
CA SER A 721 -17.08 -13.08 -19.15
C SER A 721 -18.27 -13.43 -18.26
N ILE A 722 -18.39 -14.71 -17.91
CA ILE A 722 -19.24 -15.20 -16.82
C ILE A 722 -18.49 -16.24 -15.98
N SER A 723 -18.85 -16.30 -14.70
CA SER A 723 -18.34 -17.29 -13.74
C SER A 723 -19.42 -18.29 -13.36
N TRP A 724 -19.04 -19.57 -13.29
CA TRP A 724 -19.91 -20.66 -12.88
C TRP A 724 -19.26 -21.49 -11.75
N ASN A 725 -19.96 -21.59 -10.63
CA ASN A 725 -19.52 -22.31 -9.42
C ASN A 725 -19.66 -23.85 -9.51
N LEU A 726 -19.87 -24.40 -10.71
CA LEU A 726 -20.05 -25.83 -10.97
C LEU A 726 -21.25 -26.45 -10.26
N ARG A 727 -22.27 -25.67 -9.90
CA ARG A 727 -23.52 -26.17 -9.34
C ARG A 727 -24.65 -26.08 -10.37
N SER A 728 -25.49 -27.11 -10.38
CA SER A 728 -26.74 -27.12 -11.13
C SER A 728 -27.81 -26.23 -10.48
N PHE A 729 -28.96 -26.04 -11.15
CA PHE A 729 -30.12 -25.35 -10.57
C PHE A 729 -30.61 -25.92 -9.23
N SER A 730 -30.33 -27.19 -8.93
CA SER A 730 -30.64 -27.80 -7.62
C SER A 730 -29.69 -27.40 -6.50
N GLY A 731 -28.64 -26.62 -6.80
CA GLY A 731 -27.57 -26.26 -5.88
C GLY A 731 -26.52 -27.36 -5.67
N LEU A 732 -26.73 -28.57 -6.21
CA LEU A 732 -25.75 -29.66 -6.14
C LEU A 732 -24.62 -29.45 -7.15
N ARG A 733 -23.40 -29.80 -6.75
CA ARG A 733 -22.23 -29.83 -7.64
C ARG A 733 -22.49 -30.80 -8.79
N VAL A 734 -22.17 -30.39 -10.00
CA VAL A 734 -22.36 -31.20 -11.20
C VAL A 734 -21.46 -32.44 -11.19
N ARG A 735 -21.90 -33.54 -11.80
CA ARG A 735 -21.16 -34.82 -11.81
C ARG A 735 -19.96 -34.78 -12.77
N SER A 736 -19.04 -35.73 -12.61
CA SER A 736 -17.95 -35.91 -13.58
C SER A 736 -18.52 -36.22 -14.97
N GLY A 737 -17.96 -35.61 -16.01
CA GLY A 737 -18.45 -35.75 -17.38
C GLY A 737 -18.08 -34.56 -18.27
N VAL A 738 -18.52 -34.64 -19.53
CA VAL A 738 -18.38 -33.54 -20.49
C VAL A 738 -19.65 -32.69 -20.45
N TYR A 739 -19.48 -31.38 -20.42
CA TYR A 739 -20.54 -30.39 -20.51
C TYR A 739 -20.38 -29.59 -21.81
N LEU A 740 -21.50 -29.28 -22.46
CA LEU A 740 -21.54 -28.43 -23.65
C LEU A 740 -22.01 -27.03 -23.24
N ILE A 741 -21.26 -26.03 -23.65
CA ILE A 741 -21.50 -24.61 -23.37
C ILE A 741 -21.90 -23.97 -24.68
N PHE A 742 -23.16 -23.54 -24.77
CA PHE A 742 -23.72 -22.81 -25.90
C PHE A 742 -23.70 -21.32 -25.59
N ILE A 743 -23.11 -20.55 -26.48
CA ILE A 743 -22.87 -19.11 -26.34
C ILE A 743 -23.51 -18.44 -27.54
N THR A 744 -24.33 -17.42 -27.32
CA THR A 744 -25.05 -16.74 -28.41
C THR A 744 -25.17 -15.25 -28.11
N SER A 745 -24.83 -14.41 -29.10
CA SER A 745 -24.95 -12.96 -29.01
C SER A 745 -26.41 -12.54 -28.81
N LYS A 746 -26.62 -11.30 -28.37
CA LYS A 746 -27.96 -10.74 -28.10
C LYS A 746 -28.89 -10.79 -29.33
N ASP A 747 -28.34 -10.57 -30.52
CA ASP A 747 -29.05 -10.59 -31.81
C ASP A 747 -29.12 -11.98 -32.46
N GLY A 748 -28.38 -12.96 -31.92
CA GLY A 748 -28.29 -14.32 -32.44
C GLY A 748 -27.46 -14.47 -33.71
N LEU A 749 -26.73 -13.43 -34.14
CA LEU A 749 -25.91 -13.47 -35.35
C LEU A 749 -24.54 -14.11 -35.13
N ASP A 750 -24.01 -14.05 -33.90
CA ASP A 750 -22.76 -14.71 -33.51
C ASP A 750 -23.04 -15.81 -32.48
N SER A 751 -22.30 -16.91 -32.57
CA SER A 751 -22.44 -18.02 -31.63
C SER A 751 -21.18 -18.88 -31.56
N ALA A 752 -20.99 -19.50 -30.40
CA ALA A 752 -19.93 -20.46 -30.18
C ALA A 752 -20.41 -21.64 -29.34
N VAL A 753 -19.77 -22.79 -29.55
CA VAL A 753 -19.95 -23.97 -28.71
C VAL A 753 -18.61 -24.39 -28.15
N LYS A 754 -18.51 -24.49 -26.83
CA LYS A 754 -17.31 -24.94 -26.12
C LYS A 754 -17.63 -26.19 -25.31
N LYS A 755 -16.59 -26.98 -24.98
CA LYS A 755 -16.71 -28.22 -24.21
C LYS A 755 -15.89 -28.09 -22.94
N LEU A 756 -16.48 -28.48 -21.81
CA LEU A 756 -15.81 -28.52 -20.51
C LEU A 756 -15.79 -29.96 -20.00
N MET A 757 -14.61 -30.44 -19.60
CA MET A 757 -14.48 -31.71 -18.88
C MET A 757 -14.44 -31.45 -17.37
N VAL A 758 -15.33 -32.08 -16.61
CA VAL A 758 -15.33 -32.04 -15.14
C VAL A 758 -14.95 -33.40 -14.58
N ILE A 759 -13.99 -33.41 -13.66
CA ILE A 759 -13.55 -34.60 -12.93
C ILE A 759 -13.66 -34.28 -11.44
N ASN A 760 -14.62 -34.90 -10.75
CA ASN A 760 -14.76 -34.82 -9.29
C ASN A 760 -14.02 -35.95 -8.59
#